data_AF-A0A1B8AEX3-F1
#
_entry.id   AF-A0A1B8AEX3-F1
#
_cell.length_a   1.000
_cell.length_b   1.000
_cell.length_c   1.000
_cell.angle_alpha   90.00
_cell.angle_beta   90.00
_cell.angle_gamma   90.00
#
_symmetry.space_group_name_H-M   'P 1'
#
loop_
_entity.id
_entity.type
_entity.pdbx_description
1 polymer ?
#
loop_
_entity_poly.entity_id
_entity_poly.type
_entity_poly.pdbx_seq_one_letter_code
_entity_poly.pdbx_strand_id
1 'polypeptide(L)'
;MAILPLAAAVVAVALFIRYLLDPFLSPLRHVPGPKLFAATRWRLAYEDWKGTRTRTINALHKKYGPVVRIAPNEISFNSLSALRTIYGPGSRFGRTSFYRMFDVYGEQNLFTFHSPKDHGDRKKLLSHAYSKTAVLKPATARMIERQAWRYLNLIDAEPEGVSEIFSTLHYYSLDNITSFVYGKYGATAAVRGSKIHRDLISDILHPSRRRLSWCIVHLKGFTQWLYRQSSFMGALVKPILPMQQPTTYTGIRAYALSAFKQFRAEADAQEIEFTEDEHVSILERLWQYHETQRPDGMRDLQMASECADHFLAGIDTTSDTLMFLVWSLSLPGNEKYQEKLREEVQAISDDSLNKQGIPKAEVADRCVYLQAVIKETLRLYAPLPSTEPRSTGDDTTIDGYIIPKDTVVGMSPWIMHRNEEVFENPLVFNPERWLGEKASELNRWFWGFSSGGRMCIGMHLAMAEMTVLGAALYREYKTTIAPGFEDTSPAITARVETFYDERFPKVKESTCLVKFEKLKRYTEHVSPFSTFERVHEALQVCPNVTELHMTTRIPKDFNGEDRLPFKIDGIERYISRPQILSLTDYNFDHDEWSYIRPQGDHWTGENGTWPVSSSTNPVVMWTVDMFYKAIWQWECLQAFVRYMALLPRPHYSDVQRYQGHHTTWYSQRHAPSERRSMENIQRWLEVMDFSHVHTLTIAESVRIPRGKGLYQDLPRALTGLNTLKIQGRWQRYMTEFDLNNDHLYQYADDRLRRNRYPVPMVVPAQDFITALHPQLTSLAWTKSGPVRDEVLEAVLRHHGSSLRHLEWTTTELKWSSFSVEQIRSLGKWAPGLTNLTVNLDRVDGTWPWKHLKAVAESLPKLINLTIYLDMYDEASNFEPDNEEFRPAKPPLTKEASLDMFNILNLFKAGDKLQHVEFRQGDWEGYVGEYKKWEGRRVIQGPKKWTKCGLEIQRRVLKPTCEEGHESKV
;
A
#
# COMPACT_ATOMS: atom_id res chain seq x y z
N MET A 1 -12.95 -31.01 -75.63
CA MET A 1 -12.24 -30.19 -74.63
C MET A 1 -12.49 -28.67 -74.74
N ALA A 2 -13.15 -28.14 -75.78
CA ALA A 2 -13.43 -26.69 -75.92
C ALA A 2 -14.73 -26.17 -75.25
N ILE A 3 -15.61 -27.07 -74.80
CA ILE A 3 -16.92 -26.69 -74.22
C ILE A 3 -16.76 -26.10 -72.81
N LEU A 4 -15.84 -26.63 -72.00
CA LEU A 4 -15.57 -26.14 -70.65
C LEU A 4 -15.03 -24.68 -70.61
N PRO A 5 -14.00 -24.31 -71.40
CA PRO A 5 -13.50 -22.94 -71.41
C PRO A 5 -14.50 -21.95 -72.02
N LEU A 6 -15.28 -22.37 -73.03
CA LEU A 6 -16.34 -21.53 -73.59
C LEU A 6 -17.48 -21.30 -72.59
N ALA A 7 -17.94 -22.33 -71.89
CA ALA A 7 -18.93 -22.21 -70.82
C ALA A 7 -18.42 -21.33 -69.67
N ALA A 8 -17.16 -21.48 -69.27
CA ALA A 8 -16.53 -20.61 -68.27
C ALA A 8 -16.45 -19.15 -68.73
N ALA A 9 -16.12 -18.90 -69.99
CA ALA A 9 -16.08 -17.55 -70.57
C ALA A 9 -17.48 -16.92 -70.62
N VAL A 10 -18.51 -17.66 -71.04
CA VAL A 10 -19.91 -17.18 -71.04
C VAL A 10 -20.39 -16.87 -69.62
N VAL A 11 -20.09 -17.73 -68.64
CA VAL A 11 -20.40 -17.47 -67.24
C VAL A 11 -19.66 -16.24 -66.73
N ALA A 12 -18.38 -16.08 -67.05
CA ALA A 12 -17.59 -14.91 -66.66
C ALA A 12 -18.17 -13.60 -67.26
N VAL A 13 -18.55 -13.62 -68.54
CA VAL A 13 -19.20 -12.48 -69.20
C VAL A 13 -20.57 -12.19 -68.58
N ALA A 14 -21.38 -13.21 -68.30
CA ALA A 14 -22.69 -13.04 -67.66
C ALA A 14 -22.56 -12.47 -66.23
N LEU A 15 -21.58 -12.94 -65.45
CA LEU A 15 -21.27 -12.39 -64.13
C LEU A 15 -20.75 -10.95 -64.22
N PHE A 16 -19.95 -10.63 -65.23
CA PHE A 16 -19.44 -9.28 -65.47
C PHE A 16 -20.56 -8.31 -65.90
N ILE A 17 -21.46 -8.74 -66.79
CA ILE A 17 -22.65 -7.95 -67.17
C ILE A 17 -23.54 -7.74 -65.95
N ARG A 18 -23.82 -8.79 -65.18
CA ARG A 18 -24.59 -8.68 -63.93
C ARG A 18 -23.94 -7.69 -62.98
N TYR A 19 -22.62 -7.74 -62.81
CA TYR A 19 -21.85 -6.81 -61.98
C TYR A 19 -22.04 -5.34 -62.40
N LEU A 20 -22.07 -5.07 -63.70
CA LEU A 20 -22.31 -3.71 -64.23
C LEU A 20 -23.76 -3.25 -64.06
N LEU A 21 -24.72 -4.17 -64.13
CA LEU A 21 -26.15 -3.86 -64.02
C LEU A 21 -26.67 -3.82 -62.58
N ASP A 22 -26.02 -4.51 -61.63
CA ASP A 22 -26.46 -4.63 -60.23
C ASP A 22 -26.72 -3.28 -59.53
N PRO A 23 -25.91 -2.22 -59.72
CA PRO A 23 -26.19 -0.89 -59.16
C PRO A 23 -27.51 -0.27 -59.65
N PHE A 24 -27.97 -0.64 -60.84
CA PHE A 24 -29.15 -0.07 -61.50
C PHE A 24 -30.40 -0.94 -61.32
N LEU A 25 -30.24 -2.26 -61.19
CA LEU A 25 -31.32 -3.21 -61.00
C LEU A 25 -31.64 -3.49 -59.53
N SER A 26 -30.69 -3.21 -58.63
CA SER A 26 -30.85 -3.42 -57.19
C SER A 26 -32.08 -2.68 -56.61
N PRO A 27 -32.78 -3.28 -55.62
CA PRO A 27 -33.84 -2.58 -54.88
C PRO A 27 -33.31 -1.32 -54.19
N LEU A 28 -32.01 -1.25 -53.89
CA LEU A 28 -31.32 -0.11 -53.29
C LEU A 28 -30.84 0.94 -54.31
N ARG A 29 -31.29 0.90 -55.57
CA ARG A 29 -30.88 1.87 -56.62
C ARG A 29 -31.26 3.32 -56.31
N HIS A 30 -32.28 3.50 -55.47
CA HIS A 30 -32.81 4.81 -55.07
C HIS A 30 -32.04 5.43 -53.89
N VAL A 31 -31.19 4.64 -53.21
CA VAL A 31 -30.32 5.13 -52.13
C VAL A 31 -29.11 5.83 -52.75
N PRO A 32 -28.80 7.09 -52.39
CA PRO A 32 -27.71 7.83 -52.99
C PRO A 32 -26.33 7.28 -52.57
N GLY A 33 -25.33 7.45 -53.41
CA GLY A 33 -23.96 7.00 -53.15
C GLY A 33 -23.18 6.71 -54.44
N PRO A 34 -21.84 6.56 -54.37
CA PRO A 34 -21.04 6.32 -55.56
C PRO A 34 -21.32 4.93 -56.14
N LYS A 35 -21.44 4.85 -57.48
CA LYS A 35 -21.77 3.61 -58.19
C LYS A 35 -20.75 2.49 -57.97
N LEU A 36 -19.47 2.82 -57.76
CA LEU A 36 -18.43 1.82 -57.46
C LEU A 36 -18.66 1.11 -56.12
N PHE A 37 -19.11 1.83 -55.09
CA PHE A 37 -19.49 1.20 -53.81
C PHE A 37 -20.78 0.38 -53.97
N ALA A 38 -21.74 0.86 -54.75
CA ALA A 38 -22.96 0.12 -55.05
C ALA A 38 -22.71 -1.17 -55.88
N ALA A 39 -21.65 -1.23 -56.69
CA ALA A 39 -21.31 -2.38 -57.52
C ALA A 39 -20.52 -3.46 -56.77
N THR A 40 -19.67 -3.08 -55.81
CA THR A 40 -18.77 -4.04 -55.16
C THR A 40 -18.45 -3.70 -53.70
N ARG A 41 -18.48 -4.72 -52.84
CA ARG A 41 -17.98 -4.62 -51.46
C ARG A 41 -16.47 -4.43 -51.38
N TRP A 42 -15.74 -4.82 -52.43
CA TRP A 42 -14.27 -4.74 -52.45
C TRP A 42 -13.74 -3.31 -52.44
N ARG A 43 -14.54 -2.36 -52.91
CA ARG A 43 -14.22 -0.94 -52.78
C ARG A 43 -14.14 -0.51 -51.32
N LEU A 44 -15.08 -0.98 -50.50
CA LEU A 44 -15.10 -0.72 -49.06
C LEU A 44 -14.01 -1.50 -48.34
N ALA A 45 -13.79 -2.77 -48.73
CA ALA A 45 -12.65 -3.56 -48.24
C ALA A 45 -11.30 -2.89 -48.51
N TYR A 46 -11.13 -2.20 -49.64
CA TYR A 46 -9.91 -1.44 -49.93
C TYR A 46 -9.72 -0.24 -48.98
N GLU A 47 -10.79 0.44 -48.56
CA GLU A 47 -10.68 1.46 -47.51
C GLU A 47 -10.34 0.87 -46.14
N ASP A 48 -10.91 -0.29 -45.81
CA ASP A 48 -10.56 -1.03 -44.59
C ASP A 48 -9.08 -1.45 -44.61
N TRP A 49 -8.53 -1.83 -45.77
CA TRP A 49 -7.11 -2.19 -45.90
C TRP A 49 -6.19 -1.00 -45.62
N LYS A 50 -6.56 0.19 -46.12
CA LYS A 50 -5.85 1.45 -45.88
C LYS A 50 -6.05 2.00 -44.46
N GLY A 51 -7.11 1.59 -43.77
CA GLY A 51 -7.50 2.14 -42.47
C GLY A 51 -8.21 3.50 -42.58
N THR A 52 -8.86 3.78 -43.70
CA THR A 52 -9.50 5.08 -44.03
C THR A 52 -11.01 4.98 -44.20
N ARG A 53 -11.63 3.89 -43.72
CA ARG A 53 -13.05 3.59 -43.87
C ARG A 53 -13.96 4.72 -43.38
N THR A 54 -13.85 5.11 -42.12
CA THR A 54 -14.81 6.05 -41.50
C THR A 54 -14.63 7.45 -42.06
N ARG A 55 -13.39 7.87 -42.31
CA ARG A 55 -13.08 9.12 -43.02
C ARG A 55 -13.71 9.15 -44.42
N THR A 56 -13.60 8.06 -45.17
CA THR A 56 -14.21 7.94 -46.50
C THR A 56 -15.73 8.02 -46.42
N ILE A 57 -16.36 7.27 -45.50
CA ILE A 57 -17.82 7.31 -45.33
C ILE A 57 -18.29 8.69 -44.89
N ASN A 58 -17.54 9.40 -44.04
CA ASN A 58 -17.85 10.78 -43.68
C ASN A 58 -17.83 11.72 -44.88
N ALA A 59 -16.80 11.62 -45.73
CA ALA A 59 -16.72 12.39 -46.97
C ALA A 59 -17.91 12.08 -47.91
N LEU A 60 -18.39 10.84 -47.91
CA LEU A 60 -19.60 10.47 -48.64
C LEU A 60 -20.85 11.08 -48.02
N HIS A 61 -21.01 11.09 -46.70
CA HIS A 61 -22.13 11.78 -46.03
C HIS A 61 -22.13 13.28 -46.30
N LYS A 62 -20.96 13.95 -46.28
CA LYS A 62 -20.83 15.36 -46.68
C LYS A 62 -21.27 15.63 -48.12
N LYS A 63 -21.14 14.64 -49.02
CA LYS A 63 -21.48 14.78 -50.45
C LYS A 63 -22.92 14.37 -50.79
N TYR A 64 -23.42 13.29 -50.21
CA TYR A 64 -24.68 12.65 -50.60
C TYR A 64 -25.79 12.82 -49.54
N GLY A 65 -25.49 13.39 -48.38
CA GLY A 65 -26.44 13.61 -47.29
C GLY A 65 -26.44 12.50 -46.22
N PRO A 66 -27.48 12.45 -45.38
CA PRO A 66 -27.50 11.61 -44.17
C PRO A 66 -27.68 10.11 -44.45
N VAL A 67 -28.01 9.70 -45.67
CA VAL A 67 -28.19 8.29 -46.06
C VAL A 67 -27.28 8.00 -47.25
N VAL A 68 -26.43 6.97 -47.16
CA VAL A 68 -25.46 6.65 -48.23
C VAL A 68 -25.33 5.15 -48.43
N ARG A 69 -25.44 4.67 -49.68
CA ARG A 69 -25.11 3.29 -50.04
C ARG A 69 -23.58 3.11 -50.14
N ILE A 70 -23.03 2.27 -49.27
CA ILE A 70 -21.59 2.04 -49.12
C ILE A 70 -21.14 0.63 -49.50
N ALA A 71 -22.06 -0.28 -49.82
CA ALA A 71 -21.77 -1.54 -50.51
C ALA A 71 -23.00 -1.98 -51.32
N PRO A 72 -22.94 -3.08 -52.09
CA PRO A 72 -24.11 -3.59 -52.82
C PRO A 72 -25.33 -3.83 -51.92
N ASN A 73 -25.11 -4.29 -50.68
CA ASN A 73 -26.17 -4.53 -49.69
C ASN A 73 -25.87 -3.87 -48.33
N GLU A 74 -25.21 -2.70 -48.33
CA GLU A 74 -24.85 -1.97 -47.10
C GLU A 74 -25.12 -0.47 -47.22
N ILE A 75 -25.78 0.10 -46.22
CA ILE A 75 -26.19 1.51 -46.14
C ILE A 75 -25.68 2.12 -44.83
N SER A 76 -25.04 3.28 -44.94
CA SER A 76 -24.64 4.12 -43.82
C SER A 76 -25.67 5.21 -43.58
N PHE A 77 -26.05 5.42 -42.31
CA PHE A 77 -26.96 6.48 -41.88
C PHE A 77 -26.25 7.48 -40.94
N ASN A 78 -26.72 8.72 -40.93
CA ASN A 78 -26.25 9.79 -40.06
C ASN A 78 -27.39 10.74 -39.65
N SER A 79 -28.42 10.22 -38.98
CA SER A 79 -29.57 10.98 -38.48
C SER A 79 -30.06 10.45 -37.13
N LEU A 80 -30.72 11.28 -36.32
CA LEU A 80 -31.34 10.82 -35.06
C LEU A 80 -32.50 9.84 -35.28
N SER A 81 -33.23 9.98 -36.38
CA SER A 81 -34.34 9.08 -36.73
C SER A 81 -33.80 7.67 -36.99
N ALA A 82 -32.78 7.54 -37.84
CA ALA A 82 -32.11 6.27 -38.08
C ALA A 82 -31.48 5.70 -36.81
N LEU A 83 -30.87 6.53 -35.97
CA LEU A 83 -30.28 6.11 -34.69
C LEU A 83 -31.32 5.43 -33.78
N ARG A 84 -32.48 6.06 -33.63
CA ARG A 84 -33.59 5.55 -32.81
C ARG A 84 -34.18 4.26 -33.41
N THR A 85 -34.32 4.20 -34.73
CA THR A 85 -34.90 3.02 -35.40
C THR A 85 -33.95 1.82 -35.34
N ILE A 86 -32.66 2.02 -35.60
CA ILE A 86 -31.66 0.95 -35.70
C ILE A 86 -31.16 0.53 -34.31
N TYR A 87 -30.91 1.48 -33.40
CA TYR A 87 -30.25 1.24 -32.11
C TYR A 87 -31.08 1.70 -30.90
N GLY A 88 -32.35 2.05 -31.09
CA GLY A 88 -33.22 2.45 -29.98
C GLY A 88 -33.75 1.27 -29.14
N PRO A 89 -34.40 1.56 -28.01
CA PRO A 89 -35.12 0.56 -27.23
C PRO A 89 -36.14 -0.20 -28.08
N GLY A 90 -36.18 -1.53 -27.94
CA GLY A 90 -37.11 -2.38 -28.70
C GLY A 90 -36.73 -2.62 -30.17
N SER A 91 -35.58 -2.13 -30.63
CA SER A 91 -35.11 -2.36 -32.00
C SER A 91 -35.02 -3.85 -32.34
N ARG A 92 -35.52 -4.21 -33.53
CA ARG A 92 -35.47 -5.57 -34.11
C ARG A 92 -34.17 -5.85 -34.86
N PHE A 93 -33.28 -4.86 -34.94
CA PHE A 93 -32.03 -4.96 -35.66
C PHE A 93 -30.99 -5.78 -34.88
N GLY A 94 -30.63 -6.94 -35.41
CA GLY A 94 -29.62 -7.84 -34.87
C GLY A 94 -28.20 -7.48 -35.32
N ARG A 95 -27.19 -7.99 -34.61
CA ARG A 95 -25.77 -7.86 -34.97
C ARG A 95 -25.46 -8.72 -36.20
N THR A 96 -24.76 -8.20 -37.21
CA THR A 96 -24.47 -8.99 -38.42
C THR A 96 -23.37 -10.04 -38.21
N SER A 97 -23.12 -10.85 -39.23
CA SER A 97 -22.03 -11.85 -39.23
C SER A 97 -20.62 -11.26 -39.03
N PHE A 98 -20.47 -9.93 -39.18
CA PHE A 98 -19.27 -9.18 -38.85
C PHE A 98 -18.79 -9.44 -37.41
N TYR A 99 -19.71 -9.50 -36.45
CA TYR A 99 -19.37 -9.65 -35.03
C TYR A 99 -18.79 -11.01 -34.67
N ARG A 100 -18.93 -12.02 -35.54
CA ARG A 100 -18.38 -13.37 -35.33
C ARG A 100 -16.86 -13.43 -35.26
N MET A 101 -16.16 -12.35 -35.67
CA MET A 101 -14.71 -12.25 -35.46
C MET A 101 -14.30 -12.15 -33.99
N PHE A 102 -15.25 -11.81 -33.11
CA PHE A 102 -15.06 -11.73 -31.67
C PHE A 102 -15.50 -13.01 -30.94
N ASP A 103 -15.90 -14.06 -31.65
CA ASP A 103 -16.10 -15.37 -31.01
C ASP A 103 -14.78 -15.82 -30.38
N VAL A 104 -14.87 -16.37 -29.17
CA VAL A 104 -13.71 -16.89 -28.44
C VAL A 104 -13.96 -18.37 -28.10
N TYR A 105 -12.92 -19.18 -28.23
CA TYR A 105 -12.96 -20.65 -27.99
C TYR A 105 -14.05 -21.40 -28.77
N GLY A 106 -14.46 -20.87 -29.92
CA GLY A 106 -15.52 -21.45 -30.76
C GLY A 106 -16.95 -21.20 -30.25
N GLU A 107 -17.11 -20.40 -29.19
CA GLU A 107 -18.39 -20.09 -28.56
C GLU A 107 -18.82 -18.64 -28.81
N GLN A 108 -20.13 -18.43 -28.89
CA GLN A 108 -20.71 -17.09 -28.88
C GLN A 108 -20.76 -16.52 -27.45
N ASN A 109 -20.61 -15.21 -27.35
CA ASN A 109 -20.69 -14.44 -26.11
C ASN A 109 -21.70 -13.30 -26.27
N LEU A 110 -21.94 -12.53 -25.19
CA LEU A 110 -22.86 -11.40 -25.21
C LEU A 110 -22.60 -10.45 -26.39
N PHE A 111 -21.35 -10.19 -26.75
CA PHE A 111 -21.01 -9.32 -27.87
C PHE A 111 -21.33 -9.95 -29.24
N THR A 112 -21.27 -11.27 -29.41
CA THR A 112 -21.38 -11.86 -30.76
C THR A 112 -22.80 -12.30 -31.15
N PHE A 113 -23.75 -12.37 -30.21
CA PHE A 113 -25.12 -12.81 -30.50
C PHE A 113 -25.83 -11.97 -31.59
N HIS A 114 -26.31 -12.64 -32.65
CA HIS A 114 -27.14 -12.01 -33.68
C HIS A 114 -28.51 -11.58 -33.13
N SER A 115 -29.23 -12.51 -32.49
CA SER A 115 -30.60 -12.33 -32.00
C SER A 115 -30.70 -11.34 -30.85
N PRO A 116 -31.60 -10.34 -30.90
CA PRO A 116 -31.91 -9.48 -29.76
C PRO A 116 -32.38 -10.25 -28.51
N LYS A 117 -33.05 -11.39 -28.69
CA LYS A 117 -33.55 -12.23 -27.60
C LYS A 117 -32.39 -12.87 -26.83
N ASP A 118 -31.53 -13.63 -27.51
CA ASP A 118 -30.42 -14.35 -26.89
C ASP A 118 -29.46 -13.40 -26.17
N HIS A 119 -29.19 -12.24 -26.79
CA HIS A 119 -28.44 -11.16 -26.15
C HIS A 119 -29.14 -10.62 -24.91
N GLY A 120 -30.44 -10.36 -24.99
CA GLY A 120 -31.23 -9.86 -23.86
C GLY A 120 -31.20 -10.81 -22.67
N ASP A 121 -31.35 -12.11 -22.92
CA ASP A 121 -31.32 -13.14 -21.89
C ASP A 121 -29.94 -13.28 -21.26
N ARG A 122 -28.85 -13.28 -22.05
CA ARG A 122 -27.48 -13.23 -21.51
C ARG A 122 -27.22 -11.95 -20.71
N LYS A 123 -27.65 -10.79 -21.20
CA LYS A 123 -27.45 -9.49 -20.55
C LYS A 123 -28.10 -9.43 -19.18
N LYS A 124 -29.29 -10.02 -18.99
CA LYS A 124 -29.99 -10.04 -17.69
C LYS A 124 -29.11 -10.63 -16.59
N LEU A 125 -28.32 -11.66 -16.89
CA LEU A 125 -27.43 -12.33 -15.93
C LEU A 125 -26.29 -11.43 -15.43
N LEU A 126 -25.83 -10.51 -16.28
CA LEU A 126 -24.60 -9.74 -16.08
C LEU A 126 -24.85 -8.27 -15.72
N SER A 127 -25.97 -7.71 -16.16
CA SER A 127 -26.25 -6.27 -16.10
C SER A 127 -26.19 -5.68 -14.69
N HIS A 128 -26.57 -6.44 -13.66
CA HIS A 128 -26.50 -5.98 -12.27
C HIS A 128 -25.05 -5.71 -11.84
N ALA A 129 -24.09 -6.59 -12.20
CA ALA A 129 -22.68 -6.42 -11.84
C ALA A 129 -22.05 -5.16 -12.45
N TYR A 130 -22.54 -4.76 -13.62
CA TYR A 130 -22.08 -3.56 -14.34
C TYR A 130 -22.95 -2.32 -14.07
N SER A 131 -23.95 -2.41 -13.19
CA SER A 131 -24.76 -1.25 -12.82
C SER A 131 -23.91 -0.22 -12.07
N LYS A 132 -24.25 1.06 -12.20
CA LYS A 132 -23.57 2.14 -11.48
C LYS A 132 -23.52 1.89 -9.97
N THR A 133 -24.64 1.43 -9.41
CA THR A 133 -24.74 1.12 -7.98
C THR A 133 -23.85 -0.04 -7.55
N ALA A 134 -23.64 -1.06 -8.39
CA ALA A 134 -22.74 -2.17 -8.07
C ALA A 134 -21.26 -1.78 -8.21
N VAL A 135 -20.91 -1.06 -9.28
CA VAL A 135 -19.53 -0.62 -9.54
C VAL A 135 -19.03 0.36 -8.46
N LEU A 136 -19.93 1.23 -7.97
CA LEU A 136 -19.63 2.17 -6.89
C LEU A 136 -19.89 1.56 -5.49
N LYS A 137 -19.96 0.24 -5.34
CA LYS A 137 -19.90 -0.37 -4.00
C LYS A 137 -18.46 -0.36 -3.49
N PRO A 138 -18.24 -0.27 -2.16
CA PRO A 138 -16.90 -0.20 -1.59
C PRO A 138 -15.94 -1.29 -2.08
N ALA A 139 -16.40 -2.53 -2.28
CA ALA A 139 -15.53 -3.62 -2.76
C ALA A 139 -14.95 -3.36 -4.16
N THR A 140 -15.79 -2.99 -5.13
CA THR A 140 -15.38 -2.69 -6.51
C THR A 140 -14.72 -1.31 -6.62
N ALA A 141 -15.21 -0.30 -5.91
CA ALA A 141 -14.62 1.04 -5.88
C ALA A 141 -13.16 1.01 -5.37
N ARG A 142 -12.90 0.31 -4.27
CA ARG A 142 -11.54 0.12 -3.72
C ARG A 142 -10.59 -0.57 -4.69
N MET A 143 -11.08 -1.42 -5.58
CA MET A 143 -10.26 -2.03 -6.63
C MET A 143 -9.75 -0.95 -7.60
N ILE A 144 -10.65 -0.11 -8.11
CA ILE A 144 -10.32 0.97 -9.07
C ILE A 144 -9.40 2.01 -8.43
N GLU A 145 -9.75 2.48 -7.23
CA GLU A 145 -8.97 3.45 -6.46
C GLU A 145 -7.53 2.96 -6.19
N ARG A 146 -7.38 1.67 -5.88
CA ARG A 146 -6.06 1.06 -5.67
C ARG A 146 -5.23 1.04 -6.95
N GLN A 147 -5.83 0.75 -8.10
CA GLN A 147 -5.08 0.80 -9.36
C GLN A 147 -4.74 2.23 -9.77
N ALA A 148 -5.59 3.22 -9.46
CA ALA A 148 -5.29 4.62 -9.70
C ALA A 148 -4.10 5.07 -8.85
N TRP A 149 -4.08 4.74 -7.56
CA TRP A 149 -2.92 4.98 -6.70
C TRP A 149 -1.64 4.33 -7.23
N ARG A 150 -1.71 3.07 -7.68
CA ARG A 150 -0.56 2.38 -8.29
C ARG A 150 -0.09 3.06 -9.58
N TYR A 151 -1.01 3.59 -10.37
CA TYR A 151 -0.67 4.31 -11.59
C TYR A 151 0.07 5.62 -11.25
N LEU A 152 -0.39 6.37 -10.24
CA LEU A 152 0.30 7.56 -9.77
C LEU A 152 1.73 7.25 -9.30
N ASN A 153 1.93 6.16 -8.55
CA ASN A 153 3.26 5.70 -8.17
C ASN A 153 4.14 5.30 -9.35
N LEU A 154 3.53 4.77 -10.43
CA LEU A 154 4.25 4.47 -11.65
C LEU A 154 4.75 5.77 -12.29
N ILE A 155 3.89 6.79 -12.38
CA ILE A 155 4.25 8.11 -12.92
C ILE A 155 5.34 8.78 -12.09
N ASP A 156 5.24 8.73 -10.74
CA ASP A 156 6.27 9.26 -9.84
C ASP A 156 7.63 8.57 -10.02
N ALA A 157 7.66 7.34 -10.52
CA ALA A 157 8.88 6.58 -10.77
C ALA A 157 9.46 6.80 -12.19
N GLU A 158 8.76 7.52 -13.07
CA GLU A 158 9.23 7.76 -14.43
C GLU A 158 10.37 8.78 -14.46
N PRO A 159 11.47 8.50 -15.20
CA PRO A 159 12.56 9.45 -15.36
C PRO A 159 12.06 10.80 -15.92
N GLU A 160 12.50 11.89 -15.29
CA GLU A 160 12.16 13.27 -15.71
C GLU A 160 10.64 13.57 -15.73
N GLY A 161 9.82 12.72 -15.11
CA GLY A 161 8.36 12.80 -15.14
C GLY A 161 7.76 12.54 -16.53
N VAL A 162 8.51 11.95 -17.48
CA VAL A 162 8.02 11.65 -18.83
C VAL A 162 7.56 10.21 -18.91
N SER A 163 6.28 9.98 -19.24
CA SER A 163 5.71 8.64 -19.42
C SER A 163 5.23 8.41 -20.85
N GLU A 164 5.43 7.18 -21.34
CA GLU A 164 4.78 6.66 -22.54
C GLU A 164 3.38 6.17 -22.17
N ILE A 165 2.41 7.08 -22.29
CA ILE A 165 1.08 6.87 -21.71
C ILE A 165 0.23 5.87 -22.50
N PHE A 166 0.56 5.51 -23.74
CA PHE A 166 -0.15 4.43 -24.43
C PHE A 166 0.01 3.13 -23.62
N SER A 167 1.23 2.69 -23.39
CA SER A 167 1.50 1.41 -22.70
C SER A 167 1.09 1.45 -21.24
N THR A 168 1.38 2.55 -20.53
CA THR A 168 1.11 2.62 -19.08
C THR A 168 -0.38 2.65 -18.78
N LEU A 169 -1.19 3.35 -19.58
CA LEU A 169 -2.65 3.36 -19.40
C LEU A 169 -3.27 2.00 -19.78
N HIS A 170 -2.69 1.28 -20.73
CA HIS A 170 -3.08 -0.11 -20.99
C HIS A 170 -2.76 -1.02 -19.79
N TYR A 171 -1.66 -0.79 -19.05
CA TYR A 171 -1.39 -1.51 -17.80
C TYR A 171 -2.49 -1.25 -16.75
N TYR A 172 -2.92 0.00 -16.62
CA TYR A 172 -4.00 0.38 -15.70
C TYR A 172 -5.31 -0.33 -16.02
N SER A 173 -5.80 -0.21 -17.27
CA SER A 173 -7.06 -0.85 -17.67
C SER A 173 -6.97 -2.38 -17.64
N LEU A 174 -5.82 -2.96 -18.00
CA LEU A 174 -5.55 -4.41 -17.88
C LEU A 174 -5.70 -4.90 -16.44
N ASP A 175 -5.12 -4.21 -15.47
CA ASP A 175 -5.19 -4.58 -14.05
C ASP A 175 -6.60 -4.40 -13.46
N ASN A 176 -7.36 -3.39 -13.90
CA ASN A 176 -8.76 -3.21 -13.50
C ASN A 176 -9.67 -4.31 -14.05
N ILE A 177 -9.66 -4.53 -15.37
CA ILE A 177 -10.61 -5.44 -16.01
C ILE A 177 -10.38 -6.90 -15.62
N THR A 178 -9.11 -7.30 -15.46
CA THR A 178 -8.80 -8.69 -15.05
C THR A 178 -9.20 -8.94 -13.62
N SER A 179 -8.99 -7.97 -12.73
CA SER A 179 -9.48 -8.02 -11.35
C SER A 179 -11.00 -8.09 -11.30
N PHE A 180 -11.69 -7.30 -12.13
CA PHE A 180 -13.15 -7.28 -12.21
C PHE A 180 -13.74 -8.59 -12.74
N VAL A 181 -13.13 -9.16 -13.79
CA VAL A 181 -13.66 -10.34 -14.50
C VAL A 181 -13.27 -11.65 -13.81
N TYR A 182 -12.01 -11.78 -13.37
CA TYR A 182 -11.44 -13.04 -12.87
C TYR A 182 -11.14 -13.04 -11.37
N GLY A 183 -11.19 -11.90 -10.69
CA GLY A 183 -10.83 -11.81 -9.27
C GLY A 183 -9.44 -12.38 -8.99
N LYS A 184 -9.30 -13.11 -7.88
CA LYS A 184 -8.01 -13.71 -7.46
C LYS A 184 -7.41 -14.71 -8.45
N TYR A 185 -8.23 -15.28 -9.35
CA TYR A 185 -7.82 -16.33 -10.30
C TYR A 185 -7.10 -15.81 -11.54
N GLY A 186 -7.22 -14.52 -11.83
CA GLY A 186 -6.65 -13.93 -13.05
C GLY A 186 -6.33 -12.44 -12.97
N ALA A 187 -6.39 -11.82 -11.79
CA ALA A 187 -6.01 -10.43 -11.62
C ALA A 187 -4.54 -10.21 -12.00
N THR A 188 -4.31 -9.27 -12.91
CA THR A 188 -2.95 -8.92 -13.35
C THR A 188 -2.28 -7.92 -12.40
N ALA A 189 -1.03 -7.61 -12.70
CA ALA A 189 -0.14 -6.75 -11.91
C ALA A 189 0.82 -5.97 -12.83
N ALA A 190 0.33 -5.58 -14.00
CA ALA A 190 1.10 -4.89 -15.03
C ALA A 190 1.59 -3.52 -14.52
N VAL A 191 0.76 -2.77 -13.79
CA VAL A 191 1.16 -1.46 -13.22
C VAL A 191 2.31 -1.65 -12.23
N ARG A 192 2.27 -2.72 -11.42
CA ARG A 192 3.33 -3.07 -10.45
C ARG A 192 4.64 -3.58 -11.05
N GLY A 193 4.73 -3.74 -12.37
CA GLY A 193 5.96 -4.17 -13.02
C GLY A 193 6.06 -5.65 -13.37
N SER A 194 4.96 -6.43 -13.28
CA SER A 194 4.99 -7.83 -13.73
C SER A 194 5.26 -7.90 -15.22
N LYS A 195 6.45 -8.38 -15.60
CA LYS A 195 6.86 -8.52 -17.00
C LYS A 195 5.88 -9.38 -17.80
N ILE A 196 5.49 -10.54 -17.26
CA ILE A 196 4.55 -11.47 -17.89
C ILE A 196 3.21 -10.78 -18.19
N HIS A 197 2.72 -9.94 -17.28
CA HIS A 197 1.45 -9.23 -17.48
C HIS A 197 1.60 -8.05 -18.45
N ARG A 198 2.72 -7.30 -18.40
CA ARG A 198 2.99 -6.24 -19.36
C ARG A 198 3.14 -6.77 -20.79
N ASP A 199 3.71 -7.97 -20.94
CA ASP A 199 3.89 -8.63 -22.23
C ASP A 199 2.53 -8.97 -22.90
N LEU A 200 1.42 -9.04 -22.16
CA LEU A 200 0.07 -9.23 -22.74
C LEU A 200 -0.34 -8.10 -23.70
N ILE A 201 0.16 -6.89 -23.48
CA ILE A 201 -0.13 -5.74 -24.36
C ILE A 201 0.60 -5.83 -25.69
N SER A 202 1.60 -6.72 -25.83
CA SER A 202 2.23 -6.98 -27.13
C SER A 202 1.23 -7.43 -28.20
N ASP A 203 0.18 -8.17 -27.81
CA ASP A 203 -0.92 -8.56 -28.72
C ASP A 203 -1.68 -7.35 -29.28
N ILE A 204 -1.79 -6.28 -28.49
CA ILE A 204 -2.46 -5.02 -28.83
C ILE A 204 -1.53 -4.16 -29.69
N LEU A 205 -0.23 -4.13 -29.37
CA LEU A 205 0.79 -3.39 -30.10
C LEU A 205 1.10 -4.00 -31.48
N HIS A 206 0.77 -5.27 -31.72
CA HIS A 206 1.21 -5.97 -32.90
C HIS A 206 0.56 -5.41 -34.19
N PRO A 207 1.34 -4.85 -35.15
CA PRO A 207 0.80 -4.14 -36.32
C PRO A 207 -0.01 -5.03 -37.26
N SER A 208 0.25 -6.35 -37.27
CA SER A 208 -0.53 -7.31 -38.07
C SER A 208 -1.97 -7.51 -37.59
N ARG A 209 -2.37 -7.00 -36.41
CA ARG A 209 -3.76 -7.11 -35.89
C ARG A 209 -4.80 -6.61 -36.89
N ARG A 210 -4.50 -5.49 -37.55
CA ARG A 210 -5.38 -4.85 -38.52
C ARG A 210 -5.54 -5.71 -39.77
N ARG A 211 -4.43 -6.26 -40.25
CA ARG A 211 -4.39 -7.13 -41.45
C ARG A 211 -5.12 -8.43 -41.22
N LEU A 212 -4.98 -9.04 -40.03
CA LEU A 212 -5.75 -10.24 -39.68
C LEU A 212 -7.24 -9.94 -39.59
N SER A 213 -7.63 -8.85 -38.92
CA SER A 213 -9.03 -8.42 -38.83
C SER A 213 -9.64 -8.22 -40.22
N TRP A 214 -8.88 -7.62 -41.14
CA TRP A 214 -9.29 -7.46 -42.54
C TRP A 214 -9.53 -8.81 -43.24
N CYS A 215 -8.61 -9.77 -43.10
CA CYS A 215 -8.77 -11.12 -43.66
C CYS A 215 -9.98 -11.84 -43.06
N ILE A 216 -10.19 -11.76 -41.75
CA ILE A 216 -11.33 -12.41 -41.09
C ILE A 216 -12.67 -11.84 -41.59
N VAL A 217 -12.75 -10.53 -41.81
CA VAL A 217 -13.98 -9.87 -42.27
C VAL A 217 -14.23 -10.14 -43.77
N HIS A 218 -13.24 -9.94 -44.62
CA HIS A 218 -13.43 -9.94 -46.09
C HIS A 218 -13.15 -11.29 -46.75
N LEU A 219 -12.30 -12.12 -46.13
CA LEU A 219 -11.85 -13.44 -46.61
C LEU A 219 -12.21 -14.58 -45.65
N LYS A 220 -13.30 -14.44 -44.87
CA LYS A 220 -13.72 -15.38 -43.82
C LYS A 220 -13.55 -16.86 -44.15
N GLY A 221 -14.10 -17.33 -45.29
CA GLY A 221 -14.03 -18.74 -45.67
C GLY A 221 -12.60 -19.21 -45.95
N PHE A 222 -11.83 -18.39 -46.65
CA PHE A 222 -10.42 -18.66 -46.91
C PHE A 222 -9.60 -18.65 -45.62
N THR A 223 -9.78 -17.64 -44.76
CA THR A 223 -9.09 -17.56 -43.46
C THR A 223 -9.46 -18.76 -42.58
N GLN A 224 -10.73 -19.12 -42.46
CA GLN A 224 -11.13 -20.31 -41.68
C GLN A 224 -10.53 -21.60 -42.23
N TRP A 225 -10.53 -21.78 -43.55
CA TRP A 225 -9.91 -22.94 -44.19
C TRP A 225 -8.39 -22.98 -43.91
N LEU A 226 -7.71 -21.85 -44.08
CA LEU A 226 -6.27 -21.68 -43.91
C LEU A 226 -5.82 -22.05 -42.48
N TYR A 227 -6.59 -21.60 -41.49
CA TYR A 227 -6.33 -21.81 -40.07
C TYR A 227 -6.75 -23.21 -39.56
N ARG A 228 -7.50 -23.99 -40.36
CA ARG A 228 -7.83 -25.40 -40.07
C ARG A 228 -6.78 -26.38 -40.58
N GLN A 229 -5.82 -25.94 -41.38
CA GLN A 229 -4.78 -26.83 -41.92
C GLN A 229 -3.73 -27.14 -40.84
N SER A 230 -3.80 -28.34 -40.25
CA SER A 230 -2.86 -28.82 -39.22
C SER A 230 -1.85 -29.86 -39.74
N SER A 231 -1.96 -30.27 -41.00
CA SER A 231 -1.16 -31.33 -41.61
C SER A 231 0.06 -30.78 -42.39
N PHE A 232 0.68 -31.58 -43.27
CA PHE A 232 1.74 -31.14 -44.19
C PHE A 232 1.37 -29.86 -44.98
N MET A 233 0.09 -29.73 -45.36
CA MET A 233 -0.44 -28.50 -45.96
C MET A 233 -0.34 -27.31 -45.00
N GLY A 234 -0.55 -27.52 -43.70
CA GLY A 234 -0.33 -26.52 -42.66
C GLY A 234 1.13 -26.08 -42.56
N ALA A 235 2.08 -26.99 -42.69
CA ALA A 235 3.51 -26.66 -42.70
C ALA A 235 3.91 -25.80 -43.91
N LEU A 236 3.34 -26.06 -45.09
CA LEU A 236 3.54 -25.27 -46.32
C LEU A 236 2.82 -23.91 -46.27
N VAL A 237 1.67 -23.84 -45.61
CA VAL A 237 0.84 -22.63 -45.50
C VAL A 237 1.31 -21.70 -44.39
N LYS A 238 1.94 -22.23 -43.32
CA LYS A 238 2.43 -21.47 -42.16
C LYS A 238 3.25 -20.21 -42.52
N PRO A 239 4.16 -20.23 -43.52
CA PRO A 239 4.92 -19.04 -43.94
C PRO A 239 4.07 -17.98 -44.64
N ILE A 240 2.91 -18.36 -45.20
CA ILE A 240 2.02 -17.50 -46.00
C ILE A 240 0.84 -16.99 -45.16
N LEU A 241 0.72 -17.45 -43.91
CA LEU A 241 -0.32 -16.96 -43.01
C LEU A 241 -0.17 -15.44 -42.80
N PRO A 242 -1.27 -14.67 -42.82
CA PRO A 242 -1.22 -13.24 -42.54
C PRO A 242 -0.66 -12.92 -41.14
N MET A 243 -0.66 -13.91 -40.22
CA MET A 243 0.07 -13.90 -38.95
C MET A 243 0.62 -15.31 -38.65
N GLN A 244 1.85 -15.40 -38.12
CA GLN A 244 2.33 -16.64 -37.52
C GLN A 244 1.40 -17.01 -36.36
N GLN A 245 1.02 -18.28 -36.27
CA GLN A 245 0.39 -18.78 -35.05
C GLN A 245 1.37 -18.59 -33.90
N PRO A 246 0.96 -17.94 -32.79
CA PRO A 246 -0.42 -17.60 -32.43
C PRO A 246 -0.98 -16.26 -32.99
N THR A 247 -2.29 -16.22 -33.32
CA THR A 247 -3.04 -15.06 -33.88
C THR A 247 -3.17 -13.81 -32.98
N THR A 248 -3.80 -12.73 -33.46
CA THR A 248 -4.16 -11.56 -32.63
C THR A 248 -4.93 -11.97 -31.37
N TYR A 249 -4.58 -11.32 -30.24
CA TYR A 249 -5.11 -11.58 -28.90
C TYR A 249 -4.86 -13.00 -28.38
N THR A 250 -3.93 -13.78 -28.93
CA THR A 250 -3.77 -15.16 -28.47
C THR A 250 -3.06 -15.24 -27.13
N GLY A 251 -2.11 -14.36 -26.81
CA GLY A 251 -1.55 -14.26 -25.47
C GLY A 251 -2.64 -13.91 -24.46
N ILE A 252 -3.45 -12.90 -24.79
CA ILE A 252 -4.59 -12.46 -23.96
C ILE A 252 -5.62 -13.58 -23.79
N ARG A 253 -6.01 -14.28 -24.87
CA ARG A 253 -6.94 -15.42 -24.83
C ARG A 253 -6.34 -16.63 -24.11
N ALA A 254 -5.05 -16.92 -24.28
CA ALA A 254 -4.39 -18.00 -23.55
C ALA A 254 -4.39 -17.73 -22.04
N TYR A 255 -4.10 -16.48 -21.65
CA TYR A 255 -4.16 -16.02 -20.26
C TYR A 255 -5.59 -16.14 -19.71
N ALA A 256 -6.58 -15.64 -20.43
CA ALA A 256 -8.00 -15.74 -20.08
C ALA A 256 -8.45 -17.19 -19.85
N LEU A 257 -8.05 -18.10 -20.74
CA LEU A 257 -8.36 -19.53 -20.60
C LEU A 257 -7.62 -20.16 -19.41
N SER A 258 -6.38 -19.73 -19.14
CA SER A 258 -5.62 -20.19 -17.97
C SER A 258 -6.28 -19.76 -16.66
N ALA A 259 -6.72 -18.50 -16.56
CA ALA A 259 -7.44 -17.99 -15.40
C ALA A 259 -8.75 -18.76 -15.16
N PHE A 260 -9.51 -19.03 -16.24
CA PHE A 260 -10.71 -19.87 -16.16
C PHE A 260 -10.39 -21.30 -15.67
N LYS A 261 -9.34 -21.93 -16.19
CA LYS A 261 -8.94 -23.28 -15.78
C LYS A 261 -8.52 -23.32 -14.31
N GLN A 262 -7.81 -22.29 -13.83
CA GLN A 262 -7.42 -22.18 -12.43
C GLN A 262 -8.65 -22.08 -11.52
N PHE A 263 -9.62 -21.24 -11.88
CA PHE A 263 -10.92 -21.18 -11.19
C PHE A 263 -11.63 -22.53 -11.18
N ARG A 264 -11.75 -23.18 -12.35
CA ARG A 264 -12.46 -24.46 -12.49
C ARG A 264 -11.83 -25.56 -11.63
N ALA A 265 -10.50 -25.62 -11.58
CA ALA A 265 -9.78 -26.59 -10.76
C ALA A 265 -10.06 -26.40 -9.26
N GLU A 266 -10.19 -25.16 -8.77
CA GLU A 266 -10.58 -24.89 -7.39
C GLU A 266 -12.05 -25.22 -7.14
N ALA A 267 -12.95 -24.85 -8.07
CA ALA A 267 -14.37 -25.17 -8.01
C ALA A 267 -14.67 -26.68 -7.97
N ASP A 268 -13.82 -27.50 -8.62
CA ASP A 268 -13.91 -28.97 -8.57
C ASP A 268 -13.33 -29.55 -7.26
N ALA A 269 -12.38 -28.85 -6.63
CA ALA A 269 -11.70 -29.33 -5.43
C ALA A 269 -12.47 -29.02 -4.13
N GLN A 270 -13.18 -27.89 -4.09
CA GLN A 270 -13.92 -27.43 -2.92
C GLN A 270 -15.11 -26.56 -3.31
N GLU A 271 -16.11 -26.49 -2.42
CA GLU A 271 -17.21 -25.55 -2.57
C GLU A 271 -16.67 -24.12 -2.41
N ILE A 272 -17.01 -23.24 -3.36
CA ILE A 272 -16.55 -21.85 -3.33
C ILE A 272 -17.48 -21.07 -2.41
N GLU A 273 -16.97 -20.72 -1.22
CA GLU A 273 -17.66 -19.79 -0.33
C GLU A 273 -17.52 -18.36 -0.86
N PHE A 274 -18.65 -17.66 -0.95
CA PHE A 274 -18.70 -16.25 -1.35
C PHE A 274 -18.85 -15.38 -0.10
N THR A 275 -17.87 -14.54 0.17
CA THR A 275 -17.92 -13.55 1.25
C THR A 275 -18.65 -12.29 0.77
N GLU A 276 -19.56 -11.75 1.59
CA GLU A 276 -20.33 -10.55 1.23
C GLU A 276 -19.47 -9.27 1.15
N ASP A 277 -18.30 -9.26 1.80
CA ASP A 277 -17.40 -8.10 1.88
C ASP A 277 -16.40 -7.98 0.71
N GLU A 278 -16.25 -9.03 -0.11
CA GLU A 278 -15.32 -9.06 -1.24
C GLU A 278 -16.02 -8.83 -2.59
N HIS A 279 -15.27 -8.31 -3.56
CA HIS A 279 -15.78 -8.12 -4.93
C HIS A 279 -16.00 -9.48 -5.58
N VAL A 280 -17.25 -9.81 -5.89
CA VAL A 280 -17.61 -11.01 -6.67
C VAL A 280 -17.31 -10.74 -8.15
N SER A 281 -16.36 -11.50 -8.69
CA SER A 281 -15.95 -11.41 -10.09
C SER A 281 -17.04 -11.86 -11.06
N ILE A 282 -16.92 -11.47 -12.33
CA ILE A 282 -17.86 -11.92 -13.37
C ILE A 282 -17.82 -13.45 -13.53
N LEU A 283 -16.64 -14.05 -13.45
CA LEU A 283 -16.48 -15.50 -13.53
C LEU A 283 -17.24 -16.22 -12.41
N GLU A 284 -17.09 -15.77 -11.17
CA GLU A 284 -17.80 -16.31 -10.01
C GLU A 284 -19.33 -16.15 -10.17
N ARG A 285 -19.80 -15.01 -10.66
CA ARG A 285 -21.24 -14.79 -10.92
C ARG A 285 -21.79 -15.73 -12.00
N LEU A 286 -21.05 -15.96 -13.07
CA LEU A 286 -21.43 -16.90 -14.12
C LEU A 286 -21.48 -18.34 -13.59
N TRP A 287 -20.54 -18.68 -12.71
CA TRP A 287 -20.49 -19.97 -12.01
C TRP A 287 -21.68 -20.17 -11.09
N GLN A 288 -22.02 -19.18 -10.25
CA GLN A 288 -23.22 -19.21 -9.41
C GLN A 288 -24.48 -19.46 -10.24
N TYR A 289 -24.62 -18.77 -11.37
CA TYR A 289 -25.73 -19.00 -12.27
C TYR A 289 -25.72 -20.43 -12.83
N HIS A 290 -24.56 -20.94 -13.28
CA HIS A 290 -24.41 -22.32 -13.73
C HIS A 290 -24.91 -23.33 -12.68
N GLU A 291 -24.47 -23.19 -11.42
CA GLU A 291 -24.89 -24.07 -10.33
C GLU A 291 -26.41 -24.06 -10.10
N THR A 292 -27.04 -22.88 -10.08
CA THR A 292 -28.49 -22.75 -9.83
C THR A 292 -29.36 -23.34 -10.94
N GLN A 293 -28.81 -23.56 -12.13
CA GLN A 293 -29.56 -24.02 -13.31
C GLN A 293 -29.15 -25.42 -13.76
N ARG A 294 -28.40 -26.19 -12.96
CA ARG A 294 -27.97 -27.55 -13.34
C ARG A 294 -29.18 -28.45 -13.65
N PRO A 295 -29.12 -29.27 -14.72
CA PRO A 295 -28.01 -29.49 -15.64
C PRO A 295 -27.94 -28.49 -16.82
N ASP A 296 -28.92 -27.61 -16.98
CA ASP A 296 -29.10 -26.69 -18.12
C ASP A 296 -28.30 -25.38 -18.01
N GLY A 297 -27.38 -25.30 -17.04
CA GLY A 297 -26.50 -24.17 -16.81
C GLY A 297 -25.51 -23.90 -17.95
N MET A 298 -24.81 -22.77 -17.86
CA MET A 298 -23.87 -22.34 -18.91
C MET A 298 -22.66 -23.27 -18.98
N ARG A 299 -22.28 -23.74 -20.18
CA ARG A 299 -21.11 -24.64 -20.34
C ARG A 299 -19.80 -23.91 -20.01
N ASP A 300 -18.79 -24.63 -19.55
CA ASP A 300 -17.46 -24.09 -19.21
C ASP A 300 -16.88 -23.18 -20.29
N LEU A 301 -16.85 -23.63 -21.55
CA LEU A 301 -16.31 -22.83 -22.66
C LEU A 301 -17.17 -21.60 -22.98
N GLN A 302 -18.48 -21.63 -22.68
CA GLN A 302 -19.35 -20.47 -22.83
C GLN A 302 -19.05 -19.42 -21.75
N MET A 303 -18.83 -19.84 -20.51
CA MET A 303 -18.39 -18.95 -19.43
C MET A 303 -17.01 -18.38 -19.70
N ALA A 304 -16.06 -19.21 -20.14
CA ALA A 304 -14.72 -18.78 -20.52
C ALA A 304 -14.75 -17.78 -21.69
N SER A 305 -15.58 -18.03 -22.71
CA SER A 305 -15.75 -17.11 -23.86
C SER A 305 -16.35 -15.77 -23.44
N GLU A 306 -17.34 -15.78 -22.54
CA GLU A 306 -17.94 -14.58 -21.98
C GLU A 306 -16.92 -13.72 -21.20
N CYS A 307 -16.13 -14.36 -20.33
CA CYS A 307 -15.09 -13.66 -19.57
C CYS A 307 -13.99 -13.09 -20.48
N ALA A 308 -13.57 -13.87 -21.50
CA ALA A 308 -12.54 -13.43 -22.43
C ALA A 308 -13.00 -12.23 -23.29
N ASP A 309 -14.27 -12.17 -23.68
CA ASP A 309 -14.83 -11.01 -24.39
C ASP A 309 -14.84 -9.75 -23.52
N HIS A 310 -15.31 -9.86 -22.28
CA HIS A 310 -15.28 -8.73 -21.34
C HIS A 310 -13.87 -8.24 -21.06
N PHE A 311 -12.93 -9.17 -20.88
CA PHE A 311 -11.53 -8.86 -20.73
C PHE A 311 -11.01 -8.06 -21.93
N LEU A 312 -11.17 -8.57 -23.16
CA LEU A 312 -10.72 -7.89 -24.37
C LEU A 312 -11.36 -6.51 -24.56
N ALA A 313 -12.65 -6.38 -24.27
CA ALA A 313 -13.37 -5.12 -24.42
C ALA A 313 -12.91 -4.04 -23.43
N GLY A 314 -12.57 -4.42 -22.19
CA GLY A 314 -12.23 -3.48 -21.12
C GLY A 314 -10.78 -2.98 -21.13
N ILE A 315 -9.87 -3.61 -21.87
CA ILE A 315 -8.48 -3.12 -21.99
C ILE A 315 -8.43 -1.91 -22.93
N ASP A 316 -8.53 -2.15 -24.25
CA ASP A 316 -8.22 -1.16 -25.30
C ASP A 316 -9.11 0.09 -25.20
N THR A 317 -10.40 -0.08 -24.90
CA THR A 317 -11.36 1.04 -25.01
C THR A 317 -11.17 2.10 -23.92
N THR A 318 -10.93 1.68 -22.68
CA THR A 318 -10.72 2.58 -21.54
C THR A 318 -9.34 3.23 -21.61
N SER A 319 -8.30 2.46 -21.93
CA SER A 319 -6.93 2.98 -22.06
C SER A 319 -6.79 3.98 -23.20
N ASP A 320 -7.37 3.70 -24.38
CA ASP A 320 -7.35 4.61 -25.52
C ASP A 320 -8.06 5.93 -25.20
N THR A 321 -9.20 5.86 -24.49
CA THR A 321 -9.94 7.06 -24.08
C THR A 321 -9.14 7.88 -23.07
N LEU A 322 -8.55 7.25 -22.06
CA LEU A 322 -7.67 7.91 -21.10
C LEU A 322 -6.45 8.55 -21.77
N MET A 323 -5.86 7.87 -22.77
CA MET A 323 -4.71 8.39 -23.51
C MET A 323 -5.09 9.66 -24.24
N PHE A 324 -6.20 9.65 -25.01
CA PHE A 324 -6.66 10.85 -25.70
C PHE A 324 -7.13 11.95 -24.74
N LEU A 325 -7.65 11.61 -23.56
CA LEU A 325 -8.00 12.57 -22.51
C LEU A 325 -6.74 13.31 -22.03
N VAL A 326 -5.72 12.54 -21.62
CA VAL A 326 -4.46 13.09 -21.11
C VAL A 326 -3.74 13.88 -22.20
N TRP A 327 -3.60 13.31 -23.40
CA TRP A 327 -2.99 13.99 -24.53
C TRP A 327 -3.72 15.29 -24.89
N SER A 328 -5.06 15.28 -24.97
CA SER A 328 -5.83 16.49 -25.31
C SER A 328 -5.62 17.59 -24.28
N LEU A 329 -5.63 17.27 -22.99
CA LEU A 329 -5.40 18.26 -21.93
C LEU A 329 -3.95 18.75 -21.89
N SER A 330 -2.98 17.94 -22.35
CA SER A 330 -1.56 18.28 -22.40
C SER A 330 -1.19 19.24 -23.55
N LEU A 331 -2.09 19.45 -24.52
CA LEU A 331 -1.87 20.37 -25.63
C LEU A 331 -1.86 21.83 -25.15
N PRO A 332 -0.93 22.68 -25.61
CA PRO A 332 -0.84 24.08 -25.17
C PRO A 332 -2.15 24.88 -25.31
N GLY A 333 -2.90 24.67 -26.41
CA GLY A 333 -4.18 25.35 -26.64
C GLY A 333 -5.31 24.95 -25.67
N ASN A 334 -5.12 23.88 -24.89
CA ASN A 334 -6.11 23.32 -23.97
C ASN A 334 -5.74 23.52 -22.50
N GLU A 335 -4.67 24.27 -22.20
CA GLU A 335 -4.22 24.56 -20.83
C GLU A 335 -5.36 25.12 -19.95
N LYS A 336 -6.16 26.05 -20.48
CA LYS A 336 -7.34 26.60 -19.79
C LYS A 336 -8.35 25.54 -19.33
N TYR A 337 -8.51 24.45 -20.09
CA TYR A 337 -9.42 23.38 -19.72
C TYR A 337 -8.77 22.45 -18.69
N GLN A 338 -7.45 22.27 -18.76
CA GLN A 338 -6.70 21.56 -17.75
C GLN A 338 -6.82 22.29 -16.40
N GLU A 339 -6.53 23.59 -16.36
CA GLU A 339 -6.61 24.38 -15.12
C GLU A 339 -8.02 24.36 -14.51
N LYS A 340 -9.07 24.52 -15.32
CA LYS A 340 -10.46 24.43 -14.84
C LYS A 340 -10.84 23.04 -14.30
N LEU A 341 -10.30 21.97 -14.90
CA LEU A 341 -10.46 20.62 -14.35
C LEU A 341 -9.72 20.49 -13.02
N ARG A 342 -8.48 21.00 -12.96
CA ARG A 342 -7.67 21.01 -11.74
C ARG A 342 -8.38 21.74 -10.60
N GLU A 343 -8.96 22.91 -10.85
CA GLU A 343 -9.77 23.65 -9.87
C GLU A 343 -10.91 22.79 -9.28
N GLU A 344 -11.66 22.08 -10.12
CA GLU A 344 -12.74 21.18 -9.66
C GLU A 344 -12.20 20.04 -8.78
N VAL A 345 -11.15 19.35 -9.21
CA VAL A 345 -10.65 18.16 -8.50
C VAL A 345 -9.81 18.52 -7.28
N GLN A 346 -9.22 19.71 -7.22
CA GLN A 346 -8.54 20.24 -6.04
C GLN A 346 -9.53 20.73 -4.98
N ALA A 347 -10.73 21.16 -5.38
CA ALA A 347 -11.82 21.52 -4.46
C ALA A 347 -12.43 20.30 -3.73
N ILE A 348 -12.09 19.06 -4.13
CA ILE A 348 -12.45 17.86 -3.38
C ILE A 348 -11.80 17.91 -2.00
N SER A 349 -12.62 17.81 -0.95
CA SER A 349 -12.20 17.85 0.44
C SER A 349 -11.41 16.59 0.85
N ASP A 350 -10.53 16.72 1.83
CA ASP A 350 -9.62 15.63 2.22
C ASP A 350 -10.35 14.43 2.86
N ASP A 351 -11.50 14.62 3.49
CA ASP A 351 -12.39 13.55 4.00
C ASP A 351 -13.03 12.71 2.87
N SER A 352 -13.10 13.29 1.67
CA SER A 352 -13.57 12.63 0.45
C SER A 352 -12.47 11.86 -0.27
N LEU A 353 -11.23 11.89 0.23
CA LEU A 353 -10.14 11.05 -0.22
C LEU A 353 -10.11 9.73 0.56
N ASN A 354 -9.54 8.69 -0.04
CA ASN A 354 -9.18 7.48 0.68
C ASN A 354 -7.83 7.64 1.40
N LYS A 355 -7.40 6.61 2.13
CA LYS A 355 -6.15 6.63 2.92
C LYS A 355 -4.89 6.91 2.07
N GLN A 356 -4.96 6.69 0.76
CA GLN A 356 -3.88 6.90 -0.19
C GLN A 356 -3.95 8.27 -0.90
N GLY A 357 -4.86 9.15 -0.48
CA GLY A 357 -5.05 10.48 -1.10
C GLY A 357 -5.78 10.44 -2.46
N ILE A 358 -6.36 9.29 -2.84
CA ILE A 358 -7.14 9.16 -4.07
C ILE A 358 -8.59 9.57 -3.80
N PRO A 359 -9.22 10.40 -4.66
CA PRO A 359 -10.65 10.67 -4.56
C PRO A 359 -11.46 9.37 -4.59
N LYS A 360 -12.37 9.20 -3.61
CA LYS A 360 -13.30 8.06 -3.56
C LYS A 360 -14.11 7.98 -4.86
N ALA A 361 -14.38 6.77 -5.36
CA ALA A 361 -15.03 6.60 -6.66
C ALA A 361 -16.38 7.32 -6.76
N GLU A 362 -17.16 7.37 -5.69
CA GLU A 362 -18.46 8.06 -5.65
C GLU A 362 -18.33 9.58 -5.76
N VAL A 363 -17.19 10.12 -5.32
CA VAL A 363 -16.90 11.56 -5.36
C VAL A 363 -16.35 11.95 -6.73
N ALA A 364 -15.40 11.17 -7.25
CA ALA A 364 -14.86 11.36 -8.60
C ALA A 364 -15.96 11.29 -9.67
N ASP A 365 -16.91 10.36 -9.52
CA ASP A 365 -18.04 10.22 -10.44
C ASP A 365 -18.97 11.46 -10.48
N ARG A 366 -18.97 12.30 -9.43
CA ARG A 366 -19.78 13.53 -9.33
C ARG A 366 -19.08 14.78 -9.88
N CYS A 367 -17.82 14.69 -10.27
CA CYS A 367 -17.06 15.81 -10.84
C CYS A 367 -17.63 16.19 -12.23
N VAL A 368 -18.38 17.29 -12.29
CA VAL A 368 -19.20 17.68 -13.45
C VAL A 368 -18.31 18.08 -14.63
N TYR A 369 -17.26 18.83 -14.37
CA TYR A 369 -16.33 19.28 -15.39
C TYR A 369 -15.47 18.12 -15.91
N LEU A 370 -15.01 17.22 -15.03
CA LEU A 370 -14.34 15.99 -15.42
C LEU A 370 -15.22 15.11 -16.33
N GLN A 371 -16.50 14.96 -16.00
CA GLN A 371 -17.47 14.26 -16.85
C GLN A 371 -17.58 14.92 -18.23
N ALA A 372 -17.60 16.26 -18.30
CA ALA A 372 -17.61 17.00 -19.56
C ALA A 372 -16.32 16.79 -20.37
N VAL A 373 -15.16 16.74 -19.72
CA VAL A 373 -13.85 16.45 -20.33
C VAL A 373 -13.82 15.03 -20.92
N ILE A 374 -14.25 14.02 -20.16
CA ILE A 374 -14.35 12.62 -20.63
C ILE A 374 -15.30 12.54 -21.82
N LYS A 375 -16.44 13.22 -21.73
CA LYS A 375 -17.45 13.22 -22.79
C LYS A 375 -16.95 13.86 -24.08
N GLU A 376 -16.25 15.00 -23.98
CA GLU A 376 -15.65 15.63 -25.15
C GLU A 376 -14.53 14.79 -25.76
N THR A 377 -13.78 14.08 -24.92
CA THR A 377 -12.79 13.10 -25.36
C THR A 377 -13.45 11.98 -26.16
N LEU A 378 -14.49 11.34 -25.63
CA LEU A 378 -15.26 10.31 -26.33
C LEU A 378 -15.94 10.82 -27.60
N ARG A 379 -16.32 12.10 -27.64
CA ARG A 379 -16.90 12.72 -28.83
C ARG A 379 -15.88 12.78 -29.97
N LEU A 380 -14.71 13.35 -29.69
CA LEU A 380 -13.65 13.52 -30.69
C LEU A 380 -12.95 12.22 -31.03
N TYR A 381 -12.66 11.44 -29.99
CA TYR A 381 -11.75 10.29 -30.00
C TYR A 381 -12.42 9.01 -29.51
N ALA A 382 -13.60 8.69 -30.07
CA ALA A 382 -14.29 7.45 -29.77
C ALA A 382 -13.36 6.23 -30.05
N PRO A 383 -13.11 5.34 -29.08
CA PRO A 383 -12.19 4.21 -29.26
C PRO A 383 -12.70 3.18 -30.28
N LEU A 384 -14.01 3.15 -30.52
CA LEU A 384 -14.64 2.36 -31.59
C LEU A 384 -15.33 3.30 -32.61
N PRO A 385 -14.55 3.97 -33.48
CA PRO A 385 -15.08 5.04 -34.33
C PRO A 385 -15.91 4.52 -35.52
N SER A 386 -15.67 3.29 -35.96
CA SER A 386 -16.24 2.76 -37.20
C SER A 386 -17.72 2.36 -37.10
N THR A 387 -18.33 2.07 -38.26
CA THR A 387 -19.71 1.62 -38.39
C THR A 387 -20.05 0.44 -37.45
N GLU A 388 -21.20 0.48 -36.79
CA GLU A 388 -21.78 -0.65 -36.04
C GLU A 388 -22.85 -1.40 -36.86
N PRO A 389 -22.49 -2.37 -37.71
CA PRO A 389 -23.44 -2.95 -38.65
C PRO A 389 -24.58 -3.72 -37.95
N ARG A 390 -25.79 -3.58 -38.48
CA ARG A 390 -26.99 -4.28 -38.06
C ARG A 390 -27.78 -4.77 -39.26
N SER A 391 -28.63 -5.77 -39.06
CA SER A 391 -29.59 -6.22 -40.07
C SER A 391 -30.85 -6.76 -39.39
N THR A 392 -31.94 -6.87 -40.14
CA THR A 392 -33.19 -7.48 -39.68
C THR A 392 -33.78 -8.34 -40.79
N GLY A 393 -34.56 -9.36 -40.42
CA GLY A 393 -35.17 -10.30 -41.35
C GLY A 393 -36.44 -9.78 -42.04
N ASP A 394 -36.86 -8.56 -41.70
CA ASP A 394 -38.05 -7.90 -42.21
C ASP A 394 -37.68 -6.73 -43.15
N ASP A 395 -38.53 -6.44 -44.14
CA ASP A 395 -38.47 -5.18 -44.87
C ASP A 395 -38.87 -4.03 -43.93
N THR A 396 -38.20 -2.89 -44.04
CA THR A 396 -38.42 -1.76 -43.12
C THR A 396 -38.22 -0.42 -43.81
N THR A 397 -38.64 0.67 -43.18
CA THR A 397 -38.43 2.02 -43.68
C THR A 397 -37.59 2.82 -42.69
N ILE A 398 -36.48 3.39 -43.16
CA ILE A 398 -35.61 4.27 -42.37
C ILE A 398 -35.40 5.57 -43.14
N ASP A 399 -35.67 6.70 -42.51
CA ASP A 399 -35.54 8.04 -43.11
C ASP A 399 -36.24 8.17 -44.47
N GLY A 400 -37.38 7.49 -44.63
CA GLY A 400 -38.17 7.48 -45.87
C GLY A 400 -37.70 6.50 -46.95
N TYR A 401 -36.58 5.79 -46.74
CA TYR A 401 -36.07 4.79 -47.67
C TYR A 401 -36.59 3.40 -47.31
N ILE A 402 -37.08 2.65 -48.31
CA ILE A 402 -37.48 1.25 -48.14
C ILE A 402 -36.21 0.39 -48.16
N ILE A 403 -35.93 -0.25 -47.03
CA ILE A 403 -34.78 -1.09 -46.78
C ILE A 403 -35.23 -2.55 -46.82
N PRO A 404 -34.84 -3.33 -47.85
CA PRO A 404 -35.16 -4.76 -47.92
C PRO A 404 -34.56 -5.53 -46.75
N LYS A 405 -35.19 -6.63 -46.38
CA LYS A 405 -34.68 -7.58 -45.39
C LYS A 405 -33.24 -7.98 -45.67
N ASP A 406 -32.50 -8.27 -44.61
CA ASP A 406 -31.10 -8.67 -44.60
C ASP A 406 -30.12 -7.64 -45.21
N THR A 407 -30.58 -6.43 -45.56
CA THR A 407 -29.70 -5.30 -45.87
C THR A 407 -28.93 -4.90 -44.62
N VAL A 408 -27.61 -4.72 -44.74
CA VAL A 408 -26.80 -4.22 -43.65
C VAL A 408 -26.99 -2.71 -43.54
N VAL A 409 -27.39 -2.26 -42.37
CA VAL A 409 -27.49 -0.83 -42.04
C VAL A 409 -26.53 -0.52 -40.91
N GLY A 410 -25.98 0.68 -40.88
CA GLY A 410 -25.12 1.06 -39.76
C GLY A 410 -24.91 2.55 -39.63
N MET A 411 -24.47 2.95 -38.46
CA MET A 411 -24.04 4.30 -38.12
C MET A 411 -22.67 4.26 -37.47
N SER A 412 -21.97 5.39 -37.48
CA SER A 412 -20.64 5.54 -36.89
C SER A 412 -20.69 6.65 -35.83
N PRO A 413 -20.22 6.40 -34.59
CA PRO A 413 -20.16 7.45 -33.57
C PRO A 413 -19.26 8.59 -34.02
N TRP A 414 -18.13 8.29 -34.67
CA TRP A 414 -17.19 9.30 -35.16
C TRP A 414 -17.82 10.27 -36.17
N ILE A 415 -18.65 9.76 -37.09
CA ILE A 415 -19.33 10.55 -38.11
C ILE A 415 -20.43 11.41 -37.47
N MET A 416 -21.25 10.80 -36.60
CA MET A 416 -22.31 11.52 -35.88
C MET A 416 -21.76 12.67 -35.05
N HIS A 417 -20.67 12.43 -34.34
CA HIS A 417 -19.99 13.41 -33.50
C HIS A 417 -19.30 14.54 -34.27
N ARG A 418 -19.21 14.45 -35.60
CA ARG A 418 -18.64 15.47 -36.51
C ARG A 418 -19.69 16.16 -37.37
N ASN A 419 -20.97 16.00 -37.04
CA ASN A 419 -22.02 16.76 -37.69
C ASN A 419 -21.91 18.25 -37.28
N GLU A 420 -21.50 19.10 -38.22
CA GLU A 420 -21.30 20.54 -38.05
C GLU A 420 -22.63 21.29 -37.76
N GLU A 421 -23.78 20.72 -38.16
CA GLU A 421 -25.10 21.28 -37.85
C GLU A 421 -25.48 21.14 -36.36
N VAL A 422 -24.84 20.19 -35.66
CA VAL A 422 -25.12 19.85 -34.26
C VAL A 422 -24.00 20.32 -33.36
N PHE A 423 -22.76 19.98 -33.70
CA PHE A 423 -21.57 20.29 -32.93
C PHE A 423 -20.82 21.44 -33.59
N GLU A 424 -20.99 22.64 -33.03
CA GLU A 424 -20.23 23.82 -33.47
C GLU A 424 -18.72 23.57 -33.30
N ASN A 425 -17.96 23.86 -34.37
CA ASN A 425 -16.52 23.59 -34.49
C ASN A 425 -16.18 22.15 -34.04
N PRO A 426 -16.68 21.12 -34.75
CA PRO A 426 -16.68 19.75 -34.25
C PRO A 426 -15.30 19.12 -34.15
N LEU A 427 -14.26 19.73 -34.72
CA LEU A 427 -12.88 19.25 -34.61
C LEU A 427 -12.13 19.87 -33.43
N VAL A 428 -12.71 20.87 -32.75
CA VAL A 428 -12.11 21.53 -31.59
C VAL A 428 -12.50 20.81 -30.31
N PHE A 429 -11.50 20.51 -29.47
CA PHE A 429 -11.70 20.02 -28.11
C PHE A 429 -12.27 21.14 -27.25
N ASN A 430 -13.53 21.02 -26.85
CA ASN A 430 -14.21 21.98 -26.00
C ASN A 430 -15.14 21.27 -25.00
N PRO A 431 -14.68 20.99 -23.76
CA PRO A 431 -15.52 20.40 -22.71
C PRO A 431 -16.72 21.28 -22.34
N GLU A 432 -16.62 22.60 -22.46
CA GLU A 432 -17.66 23.54 -22.02
C GLU A 432 -18.95 23.41 -22.84
N ARG A 433 -18.91 22.81 -24.04
CA ARG A 433 -20.13 22.56 -24.83
C ARG A 433 -21.14 21.68 -24.10
N TRP A 434 -20.66 20.87 -23.15
CA TRP A 434 -21.50 19.97 -22.35
C TRP A 434 -22.09 20.66 -21.11
N LEU A 435 -21.77 21.95 -20.91
CA LEU A 435 -22.21 22.76 -19.78
C LEU A 435 -23.13 23.87 -20.31
N GLY A 436 -24.36 23.95 -19.81
CA GLY A 436 -25.34 24.98 -20.19
C GLY A 436 -26.55 24.47 -20.98
N GLU A 437 -27.35 25.40 -21.50
CA GLU A 437 -28.71 25.13 -22.00
C GLU A 437 -28.75 24.17 -23.20
N LYS A 438 -27.78 24.29 -24.11
CA LYS A 438 -27.68 23.46 -25.33
C LYS A 438 -27.21 22.03 -25.04
N ALA A 439 -26.72 21.73 -23.83
CA ALA A 439 -26.20 20.41 -23.50
C ALA A 439 -27.25 19.30 -23.70
N SER A 440 -28.52 19.60 -23.41
CA SER A 440 -29.64 18.66 -23.59
C SER A 440 -29.78 18.16 -25.04
N GLU A 441 -29.64 19.04 -26.03
CA GLU A 441 -29.70 18.67 -27.44
C GLU A 441 -28.46 17.90 -27.87
N LEU A 442 -27.26 18.37 -27.48
CA LEU A 442 -26.00 17.66 -27.77
C LEU A 442 -25.99 16.23 -27.19
N ASN A 443 -26.59 16.05 -26.02
CA ASN A 443 -26.71 14.75 -25.36
C ASN A 443 -27.53 13.74 -26.18
N ARG A 444 -28.47 14.19 -27.01
CA ARG A 444 -29.25 13.30 -27.91
C ARG A 444 -28.40 12.73 -29.04
N TRP A 445 -27.34 13.43 -29.42
CA TRP A 445 -26.42 13.05 -30.49
C TRP A 445 -25.15 12.37 -29.97
N PHE A 446 -24.88 12.44 -28.67
CA PHE A 446 -23.77 11.73 -28.06
C PHE A 446 -24.00 10.21 -28.09
N TRP A 447 -23.10 9.49 -28.74
CA TRP A 447 -23.19 8.07 -28.99
C TRP A 447 -21.85 7.33 -28.76
N GLY A 448 -21.09 7.75 -27.74
CA GLY A 448 -19.79 7.14 -27.40
C GLY A 448 -19.87 5.71 -26.83
N PHE A 449 -21.02 5.30 -26.30
CA PHE A 449 -21.25 3.96 -25.71
C PHE A 449 -22.34 3.15 -26.45
N SER A 450 -22.65 3.52 -27.69
CA SER A 450 -23.79 3.01 -28.45
C SER A 450 -25.13 3.29 -27.73
N SER A 451 -26.22 2.62 -28.11
CA SER A 451 -27.55 2.80 -27.49
C SER A 451 -28.44 1.55 -27.57
N GLY A 452 -29.57 1.60 -26.85
CA GLY A 452 -30.62 0.57 -26.88
C GLY A 452 -30.19 -0.75 -26.26
N GLY A 453 -30.82 -1.86 -26.69
CA GLY A 453 -30.58 -3.19 -26.10
C GLY A 453 -29.11 -3.65 -26.17
N ARG A 454 -28.34 -3.13 -27.14
CA ARG A 454 -26.95 -3.48 -27.42
C ARG A 454 -25.92 -2.45 -26.94
N MET A 455 -26.35 -1.44 -26.17
CA MET A 455 -25.45 -0.45 -25.56
C MET A 455 -24.36 -1.11 -24.72
N CYS A 456 -23.20 -0.45 -24.60
CA CYS A 456 -22.06 -0.93 -23.84
C CYS A 456 -22.48 -1.35 -22.42
N ILE A 457 -22.23 -2.61 -22.06
CA ILE A 457 -22.52 -3.11 -20.71
C ILE A 457 -21.52 -2.54 -19.70
N GLY A 458 -20.26 -2.37 -20.09
CA GLY A 458 -19.18 -1.89 -19.22
C GLY A 458 -19.13 -0.37 -19.01
N MET A 459 -20.13 0.39 -19.47
CA MET A 459 -20.12 1.86 -19.43
C MET A 459 -19.81 2.41 -18.04
N HIS A 460 -20.47 1.91 -16.99
CA HIS A 460 -20.27 2.43 -15.63
C HIS A 460 -18.91 2.06 -15.04
N LEU A 461 -18.38 0.88 -15.36
CA LEU A 461 -17.03 0.48 -14.96
C LEU A 461 -15.99 1.39 -15.63
N ALA A 462 -16.09 1.59 -16.95
CA ALA A 462 -15.19 2.47 -17.69
C ALA A 462 -15.27 3.92 -17.19
N MET A 463 -16.48 4.44 -16.91
CA MET A 463 -16.64 5.78 -16.34
C MET A 463 -16.02 5.91 -14.94
N ALA A 464 -16.17 4.90 -14.08
CA ALA A 464 -15.52 4.89 -12.76
C ALA A 464 -13.99 4.86 -12.89
N GLU A 465 -13.44 4.02 -13.77
CA GLU A 465 -12.00 3.98 -14.06
C GLU A 465 -11.46 5.32 -14.57
N MET A 466 -12.17 5.95 -15.50
CA MET A 466 -11.76 7.22 -16.11
C MET A 466 -11.89 8.40 -15.15
N THR A 467 -12.95 8.45 -14.35
CA THR A 467 -13.16 9.54 -13.39
C THR A 467 -12.21 9.46 -12.21
N VAL A 468 -11.99 8.27 -11.63
CA VAL A 468 -11.05 8.10 -10.52
C VAL A 468 -9.63 8.42 -10.95
N LEU A 469 -9.17 7.87 -12.08
CA LEU A 469 -7.81 8.16 -12.56
C LEU A 469 -7.66 9.61 -13.01
N GLY A 470 -8.64 10.16 -13.74
CA GLY A 470 -8.61 11.55 -14.17
C GLY A 470 -8.56 12.53 -13.00
N ALA A 471 -9.40 12.32 -11.98
CA ALA A 471 -9.40 13.13 -10.78
C ALA A 471 -8.08 13.01 -10.01
N ALA A 472 -7.57 11.79 -9.82
CA ALA A 472 -6.30 11.55 -9.13
C ALA A 472 -5.10 12.21 -9.86
N LEU A 473 -5.02 12.06 -11.19
CA LEU A 473 -3.94 12.64 -11.98
C LEU A 473 -3.95 14.17 -11.93
N TYR A 474 -5.09 14.81 -12.21
CA TYR A 474 -5.14 16.27 -12.29
C TYR A 474 -5.21 16.96 -10.91
N ARG A 475 -5.46 16.21 -9.83
CA ARG A 475 -5.25 16.72 -8.47
C ARG A 475 -3.75 16.92 -8.16
N GLU A 476 -2.90 16.00 -8.63
CA GLU A 476 -1.46 15.96 -8.29
C GLU A 476 -0.52 16.52 -9.36
N TYR A 477 -0.92 16.51 -10.63
CA TYR A 477 -0.03 16.83 -11.74
C TYR A 477 -0.61 17.92 -12.65
N LYS A 478 0.31 18.69 -13.23
CA LYS A 478 0.11 19.40 -14.49
C LYS A 478 0.73 18.57 -15.62
N THR A 479 0.07 18.46 -16.76
CA THR A 479 0.57 17.67 -17.90
C THR A 479 0.87 18.55 -19.11
N THR A 480 1.96 18.22 -19.82
CA THR A 480 2.37 18.87 -21.07
C THR A 480 2.86 17.83 -22.08
N ILE A 481 2.79 18.13 -23.37
CA ILE A 481 3.38 17.25 -24.39
C ILE A 481 4.88 17.16 -24.17
N ALA A 482 5.42 15.95 -24.15
CA ALA A 482 6.86 15.75 -23.98
C ALA A 482 7.66 16.26 -25.20
N PRO A 483 8.91 16.68 -25.00
CA PRO A 483 9.77 17.12 -26.10
C PRO A 483 9.86 16.08 -27.24
N GLY A 484 9.69 16.53 -28.49
CA GLY A 484 9.72 15.68 -29.68
C GLY A 484 8.38 15.01 -30.05
N PHE A 485 7.28 15.36 -29.37
CA PHE A 485 5.92 14.89 -29.69
C PHE A 485 4.94 16.05 -29.99
N GLU A 486 5.41 17.30 -30.04
CA GLU A 486 4.60 18.53 -30.12
C GLU A 486 3.78 18.65 -31.40
N ASP A 487 4.30 18.13 -32.52
CA ASP A 487 3.67 18.14 -33.84
C ASP A 487 3.11 16.77 -34.25
N THR A 488 2.94 15.86 -33.27
CA THR A 488 2.55 14.47 -33.49
C THR A 488 1.23 14.13 -32.79
N SER A 489 0.27 13.57 -33.54
CA SER A 489 -0.92 12.93 -32.95
C SER A 489 -0.58 11.48 -32.55
N PRO A 490 -1.02 11.01 -31.37
CA PRO A 490 -1.07 9.58 -31.12
C PRO A 490 -2.15 8.96 -32.03
N ALA A 491 -1.98 7.69 -32.35
CA ALA A 491 -2.96 6.92 -33.10
C ALA A 491 -3.24 5.57 -32.44
N ILE A 492 -4.49 5.16 -32.57
CA ILE A 492 -4.98 3.84 -32.13
C ILE A 492 -5.46 3.07 -33.35
N THR A 493 -5.37 1.74 -33.31
CA THR A 493 -5.99 0.89 -34.33
C THR A 493 -7.22 0.21 -33.75
N ALA A 494 -8.38 0.61 -34.26
CA ALA A 494 -9.68 0.04 -33.93
C ALA A 494 -10.11 -0.91 -35.05
N ARG A 495 -9.95 -2.22 -34.83
CA ARG A 495 -10.30 -3.29 -35.79
C ARG A 495 -9.51 -3.17 -37.10
N VAL A 496 -10.12 -2.57 -38.14
CA VAL A 496 -9.54 -2.35 -39.48
C VAL A 496 -9.15 -0.89 -39.70
N GLU A 497 -9.46 0.00 -38.76
CA GLU A 497 -9.25 1.44 -38.90
C GLU A 497 -8.10 1.93 -38.02
N THR A 498 -7.35 2.91 -38.52
CA THR A 498 -6.35 3.62 -37.72
C THR A 498 -6.83 5.05 -37.51
N PHE A 499 -7.04 5.39 -36.25
CA PHE A 499 -7.70 6.61 -35.82
C PHE A 499 -6.70 7.54 -35.11
N TYR A 500 -6.69 8.81 -35.52
CA TYR A 500 -5.79 9.87 -35.07
C TYR A 500 -6.38 11.25 -35.39
N ASP A 501 -5.80 12.31 -34.84
CA ASP A 501 -6.17 13.70 -35.11
C ASP A 501 -5.51 14.23 -36.39
N GLU A 502 -6.30 14.53 -37.40
CA GLU A 502 -5.84 14.98 -38.73
C GLU A 502 -5.28 16.41 -38.73
N ARG A 503 -5.42 17.16 -37.63
CA ARG A 503 -4.84 18.50 -37.51
C ARG A 503 -3.32 18.50 -37.35
N PHE A 504 -2.74 17.34 -37.00
CA PHE A 504 -1.31 17.18 -36.77
C PHE A 504 -0.60 16.63 -38.02
N PRO A 505 0.58 17.16 -38.38
CA PRO A 505 1.32 16.72 -39.57
C PRO A 505 1.96 15.34 -39.41
N LYS A 506 2.27 14.91 -38.17
CA LYS A 506 2.86 13.61 -37.87
C LYS A 506 1.91 12.76 -37.04
N VAL A 507 2.07 11.46 -37.15
CA VAL A 507 1.25 10.46 -36.46
C VAL A 507 2.15 9.34 -35.95
N LYS A 508 1.98 8.94 -34.68
CA LYS A 508 2.62 7.75 -34.11
C LYS A 508 1.57 6.81 -33.57
N GLU A 509 1.52 5.59 -34.12
CA GLU A 509 0.63 4.54 -33.64
C GLU A 509 1.19 3.92 -32.38
N SER A 510 0.31 3.69 -31.39
CA SER A 510 0.66 3.03 -30.13
C SER A 510 1.79 3.69 -29.34
N THR A 511 1.90 5.01 -29.42
CA THR A 511 2.90 5.78 -28.66
C THR A 511 2.36 7.18 -28.39
N CYS A 512 2.46 7.62 -27.13
CA CYS A 512 2.14 8.98 -26.72
C CYS A 512 3.05 9.38 -25.54
N LEU A 513 3.91 10.38 -25.73
CA LEU A 513 4.83 10.84 -24.69
C LEU A 513 4.27 12.10 -24.03
N VAL A 514 4.06 12.05 -22.72
CA VAL A 514 3.54 13.17 -21.91
C VAL A 514 4.44 13.38 -20.71
N LYS A 515 4.72 14.65 -20.41
CA LYS A 515 5.44 15.08 -19.22
C LYS A 515 4.42 15.40 -18.12
N PHE A 516 4.63 14.81 -16.96
CA PHE A 516 3.87 15.02 -15.74
C PHE A 516 4.72 15.87 -14.79
N GLU A 517 4.27 17.08 -14.54
CA GLU A 517 4.88 17.99 -13.58
C GLU A 517 4.09 17.91 -12.29
N LYS A 518 4.69 17.27 -11.28
CA LYS A 518 4.08 17.18 -9.95
C LYS A 518 3.93 18.58 -9.39
N LEU A 519 2.72 18.90 -8.94
CA LEU A 519 2.44 20.18 -8.34
C LEU A 519 3.15 20.21 -6.99
N LYS A 520 3.94 21.25 -6.75
CA LYS A 520 4.34 21.58 -5.38
C LYS A 520 3.05 21.88 -4.63
N ARG A 521 2.50 20.93 -3.90
CA ARG A 521 1.45 21.28 -2.94
C ARG A 521 2.09 22.33 -2.03
N TYR A 522 1.44 23.47 -1.86
CA TYR A 522 1.80 24.42 -0.80
C TYR A 522 1.59 23.83 0.61
N THR A 523 1.28 22.52 0.67
CA THR A 523 1.29 21.64 1.84
C THR A 523 1.79 20.24 1.44
N GLU A 524 2.96 20.13 0.80
CA GLU A 524 3.77 18.90 0.87
C GLU A 524 4.73 19.03 2.06
N HIS A 525 4.21 18.87 3.27
CA HIS A 525 4.99 18.23 4.33
C HIS A 525 5.12 16.74 3.96
N VAL A 526 5.84 16.43 2.87
CA VAL A 526 6.39 15.09 2.71
C VAL A 526 7.52 15.03 3.73
N SER A 527 7.21 14.41 4.87
CA SER A 527 8.13 14.27 5.98
C SER A 527 9.52 13.89 5.46
N PRO A 528 10.60 14.59 5.89
CA PRO A 528 11.98 14.16 5.61
C PRO A 528 12.27 12.73 6.07
N PHE A 529 11.34 12.11 6.81
CA PHE A 529 11.50 10.82 7.45
C PHE A 529 10.67 9.70 6.78
N SER A 530 10.19 9.91 5.54
CA SER A 530 9.33 8.95 4.82
C SER A 530 10.05 7.72 4.25
N THR A 531 11.36 7.80 4.00
CA THR A 531 12.21 6.69 3.52
C THR A 531 13.56 6.71 4.23
N PHE A 532 14.28 5.58 4.30
CA PHE A 532 15.60 5.55 4.95
C PHE A 532 16.60 6.49 4.26
N GLU A 533 16.55 6.58 2.93
CA GLU A 533 17.39 7.48 2.15
C GLU A 533 17.11 8.95 2.48
N ARG A 534 15.83 9.32 2.70
CA ARG A 534 15.47 10.66 3.16
C ARG A 534 15.79 10.90 4.63
N VAL A 535 15.65 9.89 5.49
CA VAL A 535 16.15 9.96 6.88
C VAL A 535 17.67 10.16 6.85
N HIS A 536 18.40 9.45 5.99
CA HIS A 536 19.84 9.57 5.81
C HIS A 536 20.24 10.96 5.30
N GLU A 537 19.55 11.47 4.27
CA GLU A 537 19.70 12.84 3.78
C GLU A 537 19.37 13.85 4.88
N ALA A 538 18.23 13.74 5.56
CA ALA A 538 17.82 14.63 6.65
C ALA A 538 18.82 14.62 7.81
N LEU A 539 19.37 13.46 8.16
CA LEU A 539 20.41 13.31 9.19
C LEU A 539 21.74 13.96 8.77
N GLN A 540 22.10 13.98 7.48
CA GLN A 540 23.25 14.75 6.98
C GLN A 540 23.06 16.27 7.11
N VAL A 541 21.80 16.74 7.13
CA VAL A 541 21.46 18.18 7.29
C VAL A 541 21.13 18.55 8.74
N CYS A 542 21.13 17.61 9.70
CA CYS A 542 20.90 17.87 11.12
C CYS A 542 22.24 17.99 11.88
N PRO A 543 22.82 19.20 12.04
CA PRO A 543 24.18 19.35 12.54
C PRO A 543 24.39 19.04 14.04
N ASN A 544 23.35 19.00 14.88
CA ASN A 544 23.52 19.11 16.35
C ASN A 544 22.63 18.15 17.17
N VAL A 545 22.68 16.83 16.96
CA VAL A 545 21.98 15.89 17.87
C VAL A 545 22.70 15.85 19.22
N THR A 546 22.03 16.29 20.29
CA THR A 546 22.63 16.34 21.63
C THR A 546 22.20 15.22 22.57
N GLU A 547 21.09 14.55 22.27
CA GLU A 547 20.53 13.49 23.11
C GLU A 547 20.09 12.29 22.27
N LEU A 548 20.48 11.08 22.72
CA LEU A 548 20.15 9.81 22.08
C LEU A 548 19.39 8.91 23.05
N HIS A 549 18.23 8.40 22.65
CA HIS A 549 17.43 7.46 23.44
C HIS A 549 17.40 6.10 22.75
N MET A 550 17.63 5.01 23.47
CA MET A 550 17.60 3.63 22.97
C MET A 550 16.61 2.80 23.79
N THR A 551 15.64 2.19 23.11
CA THR A 551 14.63 1.33 23.74
C THR A 551 14.69 -0.07 23.13
N THR A 552 14.60 -1.10 23.96
CA THR A 552 14.58 -2.51 23.51
C THR A 552 13.20 -3.11 23.86
N ARG A 553 12.55 -3.93 23.03
CA ARG A 553 11.23 -4.53 23.38
C ARG A 553 11.10 -5.98 22.91
N ILE A 554 10.18 -6.73 23.54
CA ILE A 554 9.62 -7.98 23.00
C ILE A 554 8.21 -7.63 22.48
N PRO A 555 7.92 -7.75 21.18
CA PRO A 555 6.57 -7.55 20.65
C PRO A 555 5.65 -8.65 21.16
N LYS A 556 4.43 -8.28 21.59
CA LYS A 556 3.41 -9.25 22.02
C LYS A 556 2.51 -9.76 20.90
N ASP A 557 2.47 -9.12 19.74
CA ASP A 557 1.76 -9.65 18.57
C ASP A 557 2.53 -9.25 17.28
N PHE A 558 2.94 -10.25 16.51
CA PHE A 558 3.71 -10.07 15.27
C PHE A 558 2.76 -9.95 14.07
N ASN A 559 2.38 -8.71 13.72
CA ASN A 559 1.98 -8.39 12.34
C ASN A 559 3.10 -7.56 11.70
N GLY A 560 3.50 -7.91 10.47
CA GLY A 560 4.73 -7.43 9.80
C GLY A 560 4.76 -5.95 9.39
N GLU A 561 4.05 -5.06 10.08
CA GLU A 561 3.80 -3.67 9.67
C GLU A 561 4.77 -2.63 10.27
N ASP A 562 5.53 -2.97 11.31
CA ASP A 562 6.47 -2.04 11.99
C ASP A 562 7.85 -1.91 11.30
N ARG A 563 7.97 -2.36 10.06
CA ARG A 563 9.23 -2.38 9.31
C ARG A 563 9.26 -1.23 8.30
N LEU A 564 10.39 -0.51 8.18
CA LEU A 564 10.64 0.35 7.02
C LEU A 564 11.05 -0.55 5.84
N PRO A 565 10.26 -0.62 4.76
CA PRO A 565 10.72 -1.24 3.54
C PRO A 565 11.79 -0.35 2.90
N PHE A 566 12.93 -0.93 2.55
CA PHE A 566 13.92 -0.27 1.70
C PHE A 566 14.37 -1.21 0.59
N LYS A 567 14.82 -0.65 -0.54
CA LYS A 567 15.24 -1.41 -1.72
C LYS A 567 16.73 -1.27 -1.93
N ILE A 568 17.43 -2.40 -1.84
CA ILE A 568 18.80 -2.54 -2.35
C ILE A 568 18.76 -3.60 -3.44
N ASP A 569 19.26 -3.27 -4.62
CA ASP A 569 19.28 -4.12 -5.81
C ASP A 569 17.88 -4.60 -6.27
N GLY A 570 16.85 -3.77 -6.06
CA GLY A 570 15.47 -4.08 -6.47
C GLY A 570 14.74 -5.08 -5.58
N ILE A 571 15.33 -5.50 -4.45
CA ILE A 571 14.72 -6.44 -3.50
C ILE A 571 14.28 -5.69 -2.23
N GLU A 572 13.00 -5.82 -1.86
CA GLU A 572 12.42 -5.25 -0.64
C GLU A 572 12.96 -5.90 0.64
N ARG A 573 13.35 -5.08 1.61
CA ARG A 573 13.98 -5.46 2.87
C ARG A 573 13.46 -4.60 4.02
N TYR A 574 13.69 -5.02 5.26
CA TYR A 574 12.99 -4.51 6.43
C TYR A 574 13.91 -4.24 7.62
N ILE A 575 13.82 -3.07 8.25
CA ILE A 575 14.48 -2.66 9.51
C ILE A 575 13.47 -1.97 10.44
N SER A 576 13.69 -2.01 11.77
CA SER A 576 12.92 -1.26 12.78
C SER A 576 13.26 0.24 12.76
N ARG A 577 12.23 1.10 12.81
CA ARG A 577 12.34 2.53 12.47
C ARG A 577 12.95 3.37 13.62
N PRO A 578 13.97 4.23 13.38
CA PRO A 578 14.30 5.32 14.31
C PRO A 578 13.21 6.40 14.29
N GLN A 579 12.91 6.99 15.44
CA GLN A 579 11.90 8.04 15.61
C GLN A 579 12.57 9.33 16.11
N ILE A 580 12.47 10.43 15.37
CA ILE A 580 13.00 11.73 15.79
C ILE A 580 11.88 12.49 16.49
N LEU A 581 11.95 12.61 17.82
CA LEU A 581 10.83 13.12 18.61
C LEU A 581 10.76 14.65 18.67
N SER A 582 11.89 15.34 18.49
CA SER A 582 11.98 16.79 18.59
C SER A 582 13.17 17.33 17.80
N LEU A 583 12.97 18.44 17.09
CA LEU A 583 14.00 19.23 16.42
C LEU A 583 13.76 20.70 16.81
N THR A 584 14.83 21.42 17.17
CA THR A 584 14.75 22.85 17.46
C THR A 584 14.22 23.59 16.21
N ASP A 585 13.24 24.48 16.39
CA ASP A 585 12.53 25.21 15.33
C ASP A 585 11.61 24.40 14.39
N TYR A 586 11.31 23.13 14.72
CA TYR A 586 10.32 22.31 13.99
C TYR A 586 9.22 21.82 14.95
N ASN A 587 8.02 22.39 14.84
CA ASN A 587 6.83 21.88 15.52
C ASN A 587 6.24 20.74 14.70
N PHE A 588 6.35 19.52 15.20
CA PHE A 588 5.68 18.37 14.59
C PHE A 588 4.17 18.49 14.77
N ASP A 589 3.41 18.31 13.69
CA ASP A 589 1.95 18.22 13.76
C ASP A 589 1.55 16.85 14.36
N HIS A 590 0.46 16.81 15.12
CA HIS A 590 -0.12 15.58 15.64
C HIS A 590 -0.48 14.58 14.51
N ASP A 591 -0.76 15.09 13.30
CA ASP A 591 -1.01 14.28 12.11
C ASP A 591 0.26 13.77 11.41
N GLU A 592 1.40 14.43 11.54
CA GLU A 592 2.69 13.89 11.06
C GLU A 592 3.06 12.61 11.83
N TRP A 593 2.66 12.51 13.10
CA TRP A 593 2.84 11.32 13.93
C TRP A 593 1.79 10.23 13.71
N SER A 594 0.61 10.56 13.18
CA SER A 594 -0.48 9.61 12.95
C SER A 594 -0.27 8.77 11.69
N TYR A 595 0.37 9.34 10.64
CA TYR A 595 0.83 8.60 9.46
C TYR A 595 1.98 7.62 9.74
N ILE A 596 2.63 7.75 10.91
CA ILE A 596 3.74 6.89 11.36
C ILE A 596 3.23 5.62 12.08
N ARG A 597 1.94 5.54 12.49
CA ARG A 597 1.38 4.40 13.25
C ARG A 597 0.49 3.48 12.40
N PRO A 598 0.55 2.14 12.59
CA PRO A 598 -0.57 1.28 12.23
C PRO A 598 -1.77 1.56 13.14
N GLN A 599 -3.00 1.51 12.62
CA GLN A 599 -4.22 1.60 13.43
C GLN A 599 -4.37 0.32 14.28
N GLY A 600 -4.02 0.41 15.56
CA GLY A 600 -4.24 -0.61 16.58
C GLY A 600 -3.96 -0.02 17.96
N ASP A 601 -4.78 -0.39 18.94
CA ASP A 601 -4.70 0.16 20.30
C ASP A 601 -3.32 -0.09 20.93
N HIS A 602 -2.76 0.97 21.53
CA HIS A 602 -2.06 1.00 22.82
C HIS A 602 -0.83 1.95 22.89
N TRP A 603 -0.75 2.62 24.05
CA TRP A 603 0.31 3.47 24.61
C TRP A 603 0.53 4.85 24.00
N THR A 604 -0.52 5.65 24.01
CA THR A 604 -0.38 7.02 24.52
C THR A 604 -0.42 6.97 26.05
N GLY A 605 0.05 8.00 26.77
CA GLY A 605 -0.43 8.16 28.15
C GLY A 605 -1.98 8.13 28.19
N GLU A 606 -2.61 8.02 29.36
CA GLU A 606 -4.08 8.03 29.50
C GLU A 606 -4.77 9.20 28.75
N ASN A 607 -3.98 10.21 28.33
CA ASN A 607 -4.38 11.46 27.70
C ASN A 607 -4.03 11.59 26.21
N GLY A 608 -3.55 10.54 25.52
CA GLY A 608 -3.22 10.64 24.09
C GLY A 608 -1.82 11.20 23.77
N THR A 609 -1.06 11.64 24.78
CA THR A 609 0.21 12.36 24.61
C THR A 609 1.44 11.46 24.66
N TRP A 610 2.39 11.66 23.74
CA TRP A 610 3.76 11.12 23.82
C TRP A 610 4.55 11.82 24.94
N PRO A 611 5.59 11.20 25.52
CA PRO A 611 6.51 11.91 26.39
C PRO A 611 7.26 12.96 25.57
N VAL A 612 6.79 14.21 25.66
CA VAL A 612 7.51 15.37 25.15
C VAL A 612 8.80 15.46 25.97
N SER A 613 9.96 15.42 25.31
CA SER A 613 11.20 15.77 26.00
C SER A 613 11.06 17.19 26.48
N SER A 614 11.29 17.45 27.77
CA SER A 614 11.34 18.82 28.31
C SER A 614 12.60 19.57 27.85
N SER A 615 13.47 18.93 27.06
CA SER A 615 14.70 19.50 26.51
C SER A 615 14.41 20.35 25.26
N THR A 616 15.00 21.55 25.20
CA THR A 616 14.94 22.47 24.04
C THR A 616 15.89 22.05 22.89
N ASN A 617 16.61 20.95 23.07
CA ASN A 617 17.58 20.44 22.09
C ASN A 617 16.99 19.30 21.25
N PRO A 618 17.53 19.00 20.06
CA PRO A 618 16.99 17.94 19.20
C PRO A 618 17.28 16.55 19.81
N VAL A 619 16.24 15.71 19.86
CA VAL A 619 16.25 14.40 20.53
C VAL A 619 15.86 13.31 19.53
N VAL A 620 16.71 12.29 19.41
CA VAL A 620 16.44 11.09 18.60
C VAL A 620 16.14 9.91 19.51
N MET A 621 14.95 9.31 19.37
CA MET A 621 14.58 8.07 20.05
C MET A 621 14.64 6.89 19.10
N TRP A 622 15.36 5.87 19.52
CA TRP A 622 15.56 4.67 18.74
C TRP A 622 14.93 3.47 19.40
N THR A 623 14.04 2.79 18.68
CA THR A 623 13.51 1.49 19.10
C THR A 623 14.27 0.40 18.34
N VAL A 624 15.08 -0.37 19.07
CA VAL A 624 15.83 -1.48 18.49
C VAL A 624 15.07 -2.78 18.68
N ASP A 625 14.55 -3.33 17.58
CA ASP A 625 14.15 -4.74 17.55
C ASP A 625 15.39 -5.63 17.48
N MET A 626 15.91 -6.04 18.63
CA MET A 626 16.96 -7.04 18.72
C MET A 626 16.36 -8.44 18.67
N PHE A 627 16.23 -9.00 17.46
CA PHE A 627 16.25 -10.46 17.35
C PHE A 627 17.61 -10.99 17.85
N TYR A 628 17.65 -12.27 18.22
CA TYR A 628 18.82 -13.10 18.51
C TYR A 628 19.09 -13.56 19.97
N LYS A 629 19.21 -14.90 20.05
CA LYS A 629 19.80 -15.81 21.05
C LYS A 629 18.99 -16.39 22.24
N ALA A 630 17.97 -15.74 22.82
CA ALA A 630 17.32 -16.28 24.05
C ALA A 630 15.98 -17.02 23.85
N ILE A 631 15.31 -16.84 22.70
CA ILE A 631 14.08 -17.61 22.36
C ILE A 631 14.50 -19.03 21.99
N TRP A 632 15.59 -19.19 21.23
CA TRP A 632 16.17 -20.48 20.90
C TRP A 632 16.56 -21.32 22.14
N GLN A 633 17.24 -20.74 23.14
CA GLN A 633 17.58 -21.51 24.34
C GLN A 633 16.36 -21.89 25.18
N TRP A 634 15.34 -21.02 25.22
CA TRP A 634 14.11 -21.29 25.96
C TRP A 634 13.22 -22.33 25.26
N GLU A 635 13.12 -22.28 23.94
CA GLU A 635 12.37 -23.24 23.13
C GLU A 635 13.12 -24.56 22.98
N CYS A 636 14.45 -24.57 22.91
CA CYS A 636 15.25 -25.78 23.01
C CYS A 636 15.16 -26.41 24.40
N LEU A 637 15.11 -25.60 25.48
CA LEU A 637 14.91 -26.12 26.83
C LEU A 637 13.49 -26.65 27.01
N GLN A 638 12.46 -25.98 26.49
CA GLN A 638 11.08 -26.48 26.52
C GLN A 638 10.91 -27.73 25.64
N ALA A 639 11.58 -27.81 24.49
CA ALA A 639 11.60 -29.00 23.65
C ALA A 639 12.37 -30.15 24.32
N PHE A 640 13.48 -29.86 25.01
CA PHE A 640 14.28 -30.84 25.76
C PHE A 640 13.56 -31.35 27.01
N VAL A 641 12.88 -30.46 27.75
CA VAL A 641 12.06 -30.80 28.92
C VAL A 641 10.79 -31.58 28.51
N ARG A 642 10.20 -31.28 27.34
CA ARG A 642 9.10 -32.07 26.78
C ARG A 642 9.56 -33.42 26.19
N TYR A 643 10.80 -33.51 25.71
CA TYR A 643 11.44 -34.77 25.28
C TYR A 643 11.69 -35.74 26.44
N MET A 644 11.82 -35.22 27.68
CA MET A 644 11.98 -35.99 28.92
C MET A 644 10.66 -36.53 29.51
N ALA A 645 9.52 -36.37 28.83
CA ALA A 645 8.27 -37.10 29.06
C ALA A 645 7.59 -36.96 30.44
N LEU A 646 7.33 -35.74 30.92
CA LEU A 646 6.56 -35.51 32.17
C LEU A 646 5.12 -34.97 32.01
N LEU A 647 4.55 -34.88 30.80
CA LEU A 647 3.10 -34.62 30.61
C LEU A 647 2.51 -35.43 29.43
N PRO A 648 1.22 -35.87 29.49
CA PRO A 648 0.62 -36.75 28.47
C PRO A 648 0.31 -36.02 27.15
N ARG A 649 0.46 -36.74 26.04
CA ARG A 649 0.44 -36.26 24.64
C ARG A 649 -0.96 -35.89 24.11
N PRO A 650 -1.01 -35.01 23.09
CA PRO A 650 -1.54 -35.44 21.78
C PRO A 650 -0.59 -35.22 20.58
N HIS A 651 -0.88 -36.02 19.55
CA HIS A 651 -0.31 -36.29 18.21
C HIS A 651 1.03 -35.69 17.70
N TYR A 652 1.92 -36.62 17.34
CA TYR A 652 3.30 -36.48 16.85
C TYR A 652 3.41 -35.98 15.38
N SER A 653 2.29 -35.78 14.67
CA SER A 653 2.28 -35.46 13.22
C SER A 653 2.48 -33.99 12.89
N ASP A 654 2.22 -33.06 13.81
CA ASP A 654 2.44 -31.62 13.56
C ASP A 654 3.91 -31.21 13.79
N VAL A 655 4.68 -32.05 14.49
CA VAL A 655 6.09 -31.77 14.84
C VAL A 655 7.02 -31.99 13.65
N GLN A 656 6.71 -32.93 12.74
CA GLN A 656 7.54 -33.13 11.54
C GLN A 656 7.41 -31.99 10.52
N ARG A 657 6.26 -31.30 10.46
CA ARG A 657 6.11 -30.07 9.65
C ARG A 657 7.00 -28.92 10.15
N TYR A 658 7.31 -28.91 11.44
CA TYR A 658 8.22 -27.92 12.05
C TYR A 658 9.70 -28.31 11.92
N GLN A 659 10.05 -29.59 12.02
CA GLN A 659 11.45 -30.05 11.92
C GLN A 659 12.12 -29.73 10.57
N GLY A 660 11.36 -29.70 9.47
CA GLY A 660 11.88 -29.39 8.13
C GLY A 660 12.23 -27.92 7.89
N HIS A 661 11.66 -26.98 8.65
CA HIS A 661 11.93 -25.54 8.50
C HIS A 661 13.08 -25.03 9.38
N HIS A 662 13.45 -25.76 10.43
CA HIS A 662 14.42 -25.29 11.43
C HIS A 662 15.88 -25.68 11.15
N THR A 663 16.15 -26.78 10.44
CA THR A 663 17.50 -27.07 9.95
C THR A 663 17.93 -26.10 8.84
N THR A 664 16.97 -25.62 8.02
CA THR A 664 17.20 -24.53 7.07
C THR A 664 17.44 -23.18 7.75
N TRP A 665 16.91 -22.99 8.97
CA TRP A 665 17.12 -21.78 9.77
C TRP A 665 18.48 -21.79 10.49
N TYR A 666 18.97 -22.96 10.91
CA TYR A 666 20.28 -23.09 11.55
C TYR A 666 21.46 -22.96 10.57
N SER A 667 21.28 -23.31 9.30
CA SER A 667 22.27 -23.04 8.24
C SER A 667 22.33 -21.56 7.83
N GLN A 668 21.38 -20.73 8.28
CA GLN A 668 21.33 -19.28 8.04
C GLN A 668 22.12 -18.44 9.04
N ARG A 669 23.21 -18.98 9.62
CA ARG A 669 24.18 -18.18 10.40
C ARG A 669 24.87 -17.05 9.62
N HIS A 670 24.47 -16.78 8.38
CA HIS A 670 24.92 -15.69 7.51
C HIS A 670 23.79 -15.20 6.56
N ALA A 671 22.55 -15.06 7.04
CA ALA A 671 21.48 -14.52 6.20
C ALA A 671 21.87 -13.11 5.68
N PRO A 672 21.73 -12.81 4.38
CA PRO A 672 22.02 -11.49 3.82
C PRO A 672 21.27 -10.34 4.48
N SER A 673 20.14 -10.60 5.16
CA SER A 673 19.37 -9.61 5.93
C SER A 673 20.04 -9.24 7.26
N GLU A 674 20.63 -10.21 7.96
CA GLU A 674 21.30 -9.98 9.26
C GLU A 674 22.63 -9.25 9.06
N ARG A 675 23.49 -9.73 8.12
CA ARG A 675 24.72 -9.01 7.73
C ARG A 675 24.43 -7.58 7.27
N ARG A 676 23.39 -7.37 6.46
CA ARG A 676 23.05 -6.03 5.95
C ARG A 676 22.40 -5.12 6.99
N SER A 677 21.67 -5.66 7.98
CA SER A 677 21.21 -4.85 9.13
C SER A 677 22.42 -4.33 9.92
N MET A 678 23.46 -5.16 10.09
CA MET A 678 24.72 -4.70 10.70
C MET A 678 25.47 -3.69 9.81
N GLU A 679 25.57 -3.93 8.50
CA GLU A 679 26.18 -2.97 7.56
C GLU A 679 25.44 -1.63 7.53
N ASN A 680 24.11 -1.62 7.70
CA ASN A 680 23.31 -0.40 7.72
C ASN A 680 23.49 0.40 9.02
N ILE A 681 23.55 -0.27 10.18
CA ILE A 681 23.92 0.38 11.44
C ILE A 681 25.34 0.93 11.34
N GLN A 682 26.26 0.20 10.70
CA GLN A 682 27.62 0.68 10.47
C GLN A 682 27.65 1.94 9.60
N ARG A 683 26.95 1.95 8.46
CA ARG A 683 26.85 3.15 7.58
C ARG A 683 26.24 4.36 8.28
N TRP A 684 25.32 4.14 9.21
CA TRP A 684 24.78 5.21 10.04
C TRP A 684 25.83 5.73 11.03
N LEU A 685 26.55 4.83 11.70
CA LEU A 685 27.68 5.20 12.57
C LEU A 685 28.78 5.97 11.81
N GLU A 686 28.92 5.74 10.51
CA GLU A 686 29.88 6.42 9.64
C GLU A 686 29.46 7.84 9.23
N VAL A 687 28.16 8.16 9.20
CA VAL A 687 27.65 9.44 8.66
C VAL A 687 27.22 10.43 9.75
N MET A 688 26.92 9.94 10.95
CA MET A 688 26.53 10.78 12.09
C MET A 688 27.73 11.31 12.86
N ASP A 689 27.69 12.60 13.21
CA ASP A 689 28.63 13.18 14.17
C ASP A 689 28.13 12.99 15.61
N PHE A 690 28.67 11.98 16.29
CA PHE A 690 28.36 11.68 17.68
C PHE A 690 29.14 12.54 18.69
N SER A 691 30.03 13.43 18.23
CA SER A 691 30.78 14.32 19.13
C SER A 691 29.89 15.34 19.84
N HIS A 692 28.71 15.63 19.29
CA HIS A 692 27.72 16.53 19.87
C HIS A 692 26.72 15.84 20.80
N VAL A 693 26.73 14.51 20.90
CA VAL A 693 25.81 13.76 21.76
C VAL A 693 26.30 13.78 23.20
N HIS A 694 25.64 14.58 24.03
CA HIS A 694 25.97 14.77 25.44
C HIS A 694 25.21 13.80 26.35
N THR A 695 23.99 13.40 25.99
CA THR A 695 23.16 12.50 26.80
C THR A 695 22.79 11.22 26.05
N LEU A 696 22.97 10.06 26.68
CA LEU A 696 22.49 8.77 26.20
C LEU A 696 21.52 8.17 27.22
N THR A 697 20.30 7.86 26.79
CA THR A 697 19.31 7.13 27.59
C THR A 697 19.11 5.73 27.02
N ILE A 698 19.17 4.69 27.85
CA ILE A 698 18.82 3.33 27.46
C ILE A 698 17.70 2.82 28.38
N ALA A 699 16.52 2.57 27.82
CA ALA A 699 15.32 2.23 28.59
C ALA A 699 14.74 0.87 28.18
N GLU A 700 14.45 0.04 29.19
CA GLU A 700 13.70 -1.23 29.19
C GLU A 700 14.14 -2.28 28.15
N SER A 701 14.53 -3.50 28.57
CA SER A 701 13.97 -4.76 28.02
C SER A 701 14.47 -6.02 28.70
N VAL A 702 13.72 -7.08 28.42
CA VAL A 702 14.03 -8.49 28.63
C VAL A 702 15.36 -8.95 27.96
N ARG A 703 16.03 -8.11 27.13
CA ARG A 703 17.33 -8.39 26.47
C ARG A 703 18.27 -7.19 26.38
N ILE A 704 19.45 -7.38 26.95
CA ILE A 704 20.41 -6.35 27.27
C ILE A 704 21.40 -6.13 26.09
N PRO A 705 21.63 -4.89 25.63
CA PRO A 705 22.64 -4.58 24.62
C PRO A 705 24.00 -5.13 25.04
N ARG A 706 24.71 -5.78 24.11
CA ARG A 706 26.06 -6.34 24.33
C ARG A 706 27.10 -5.40 23.73
N GLY A 707 28.15 -5.08 24.50
CA GLY A 707 29.36 -4.43 23.95
C GLY A 707 30.11 -5.32 22.95
N LYS A 708 29.91 -6.64 23.00
CA LYS A 708 30.40 -7.60 21.98
C LYS A 708 29.26 -7.95 21.02
N GLY A 709 29.18 -7.26 19.89
CA GLY A 709 28.14 -7.46 18.88
C GLY A 709 27.88 -6.22 18.01
N LEU A 710 26.62 -6.05 17.60
CA LEU A 710 26.11 -5.04 16.65
C LEU A 710 26.47 -3.57 16.96
N TYR A 711 26.87 -3.26 18.20
CA TYR A 711 27.14 -1.90 18.69
C TYR A 711 28.57 -1.67 19.13
N GLN A 712 29.53 -2.44 18.62
CA GLN A 712 30.92 -2.31 19.07
C GLN A 712 31.51 -0.91 18.81
N ASP A 713 31.08 -0.25 17.73
CA ASP A 713 31.64 1.05 17.30
C ASP A 713 30.89 2.26 17.87
N LEU A 714 29.62 2.11 18.28
CA LEU A 714 28.81 3.21 18.82
C LEU A 714 29.39 3.82 20.12
N PRO A 715 29.79 3.04 21.15
CA PRO A 715 30.43 3.58 22.34
C PRO A 715 31.69 4.39 22.07
N ARG A 716 32.43 4.03 21.00
CA ARG A 716 33.65 4.73 20.59
C ARG A 716 33.36 6.05 19.87
N ALA A 717 32.22 6.13 19.17
CA ALA A 717 31.80 7.33 18.46
C ALA A 717 31.28 8.42 19.41
N LEU A 718 30.69 8.04 20.55
CA LEU A 718 30.10 8.93 21.57
C LEU A 718 31.15 9.71 22.40
N THR A 719 31.99 10.48 21.72
CA THR A 719 33.13 11.20 22.32
C THR A 719 32.72 12.41 23.17
N GLY A 720 31.55 13.02 22.90
CA GLY A 720 31.01 14.15 23.67
C GLY A 720 30.12 13.77 24.86
N LEU A 721 29.95 12.47 25.11
CA LEU A 721 28.99 11.97 26.09
C LEU A 721 29.38 12.38 27.52
N ASN A 722 28.48 13.09 28.19
CA ASN A 722 28.65 13.53 29.57
C ASN A 722 27.61 12.95 30.53
N THR A 723 26.47 12.48 30.02
CA THR A 723 25.32 11.99 30.80
C THR A 723 24.85 10.64 30.27
N LEU A 724 24.78 9.64 31.14
CA LEU A 724 24.22 8.32 30.83
C LEU A 724 23.01 8.04 31.72
N LYS A 725 21.88 7.67 31.12
CA LYS A 725 20.66 7.26 31.80
C LYS A 725 20.32 5.82 31.44
N ILE A 726 20.11 4.98 32.43
CA ILE A 726 19.77 3.56 32.27
C ILE A 726 18.46 3.34 33.03
N GLN A 727 17.45 2.82 32.32
CA GLN A 727 16.09 2.69 32.83
C GLN A 727 15.52 1.28 32.54
N GLY A 728 14.59 0.81 33.37
CA GLY A 728 13.85 -0.46 33.16
C GLY A 728 14.57 -1.69 33.71
N ARG A 729 14.02 -2.90 33.52
CA ARG A 729 14.54 -4.14 34.13
C ARG A 729 15.67 -4.79 33.32
N TRP A 730 16.84 -4.97 33.93
CA TRP A 730 18.05 -5.54 33.30
C TRP A 730 18.42 -6.94 33.83
N GLN A 731 17.49 -7.64 34.51
CA GLN A 731 17.58 -9.06 34.87
C GLN A 731 16.30 -9.80 34.43
N ARG A 732 16.42 -11.09 34.05
CA ARG A 732 15.29 -11.91 33.61
C ARG A 732 14.61 -12.51 34.84
N TYR A 733 13.30 -12.29 35.00
CA TYR A 733 12.45 -12.72 36.15
C TYR A 733 12.48 -14.24 36.47
N MET A 734 13.09 -15.08 35.63
CA MET A 734 13.05 -16.54 35.78
C MET A 734 14.11 -17.13 36.72
N THR A 735 15.00 -16.33 37.31
CA THR A 735 16.01 -16.85 38.24
C THR A 735 15.60 -16.82 39.72
N GLU A 736 14.61 -16.03 40.13
CA GLU A 736 14.19 -15.95 41.54
C GLU A 736 13.04 -16.90 41.91
N PHE A 737 12.19 -17.28 40.95
CA PHE A 737 11.06 -18.18 41.23
C PHE A 737 11.49 -19.62 41.55
N ASP A 738 12.71 -20.02 41.17
CA ASP A 738 13.27 -21.35 41.41
C ASP A 738 14.07 -21.47 42.72
N LEU A 739 14.44 -20.35 43.37
CA LEU A 739 15.29 -20.39 44.57
C LEU A 739 14.51 -20.34 45.89
N ASN A 740 13.29 -19.80 45.91
CA ASN A 740 12.50 -19.61 47.13
C ASN A 740 11.36 -20.63 47.33
N ASN A 741 11.20 -21.61 46.43
CA ASN A 741 10.24 -22.71 46.60
C ASN A 741 10.93 -23.92 47.24
N ASP A 742 11.39 -23.76 48.48
CA ASP A 742 12.00 -24.84 49.27
C ASP A 742 10.99 -25.94 49.71
N HIS A 743 9.69 -25.78 49.39
CA HIS A 743 8.64 -26.73 49.75
C HIS A 743 8.32 -27.80 48.69
N LEU A 744 8.97 -27.78 47.53
CA LEU A 744 8.80 -28.82 46.49
C LEU A 744 10.02 -29.76 46.32
N TYR A 745 11.05 -29.61 47.16
CA TYR A 745 12.34 -30.32 47.03
C TYR A 745 12.53 -31.53 47.96
N GLN A 746 11.45 -32.16 48.46
CA GLN A 746 11.58 -33.36 49.31
C GLN A 746 11.49 -34.72 48.60
N TYR A 747 11.36 -34.78 47.26
CA TYR A 747 11.20 -36.06 46.55
C TYR A 747 12.06 -36.24 45.28
N ALA A 748 13.17 -35.50 45.14
CA ALA A 748 14.12 -35.74 44.05
C ALA A 748 15.41 -36.41 44.57
N ASP A 749 15.54 -37.69 44.21
CA ASP A 749 16.66 -38.62 44.42
C ASP A 749 18.07 -37.98 44.30
N ASP A 750 18.96 -38.44 45.18
CA ASP A 750 20.32 -37.94 45.50
C ASP A 750 21.36 -38.12 44.36
N ARG A 751 20.91 -38.33 43.11
CA ARG A 751 21.74 -38.70 41.96
C ARG A 751 22.08 -37.57 40.99
N LEU A 752 21.55 -36.36 41.18
CA LEU A 752 21.83 -35.19 40.30
C LEU A 752 22.81 -34.17 40.89
N ARG A 753 23.45 -34.46 42.02
CA ARG A 753 24.41 -33.56 42.70
C ARG A 753 25.75 -33.35 41.97
N ARG A 754 25.96 -33.93 40.78
CA ARG A 754 27.24 -33.80 40.05
C ARG A 754 27.01 -33.72 38.55
N ASN A 755 26.65 -32.54 38.04
CA ASN A 755 27.14 -32.06 36.74
C ASN A 755 26.80 -30.58 36.54
N ARG A 756 27.81 -29.76 36.84
CA ARG A 756 28.21 -28.55 36.10
C ARG A 756 27.24 -28.06 35.02
N TYR A 757 26.48 -27.01 35.34
CA TYR A 757 26.35 -25.85 34.46
C TYR A 757 27.15 -24.70 35.06
N PRO A 758 28.42 -24.51 34.66
CA PRO A 758 29.26 -23.46 35.21
C PRO A 758 29.50 -22.41 34.12
N VAL A 759 28.60 -21.45 33.93
CA VAL A 759 29.00 -20.13 33.41
C VAL A 759 28.03 -19.08 33.95
N PRO A 760 28.46 -18.20 34.88
CA PRO A 760 27.71 -17.00 35.22
C PRO A 760 27.66 -16.12 33.96
N MET A 761 26.47 -15.90 33.40
CA MET A 761 26.34 -14.94 32.28
C MET A 761 26.73 -13.56 32.81
N VAL A 762 27.90 -13.07 32.36
CA VAL A 762 28.33 -11.68 32.51
C VAL A 762 27.19 -10.77 32.08
N VAL A 763 26.86 -9.77 32.91
CA VAL A 763 25.71 -8.88 32.71
C VAL A 763 25.98 -8.09 31.42
N PRO A 764 25.18 -8.25 30.35
CA PRO A 764 25.55 -7.77 29.02
C PRO A 764 25.71 -6.23 28.91
N ALA A 765 25.12 -5.47 29.83
CA ALA A 765 25.22 -4.02 29.92
C ALA A 765 26.61 -3.54 30.39
N GLN A 766 27.28 -4.33 31.24
CA GLN A 766 28.57 -3.96 31.81
C GLN A 766 29.62 -3.74 30.71
N ASP A 767 29.68 -4.63 29.72
CA ASP A 767 30.61 -4.53 28.59
C ASP A 767 30.33 -3.30 27.70
N PHE A 768 29.06 -2.89 27.58
CA PHE A 768 28.68 -1.71 26.79
C PHE A 768 29.02 -0.42 27.55
N ILE A 769 28.67 -0.35 28.83
CA ILE A 769 28.88 0.84 29.67
C ILE A 769 30.36 1.11 29.92
N THR A 770 31.16 0.06 30.10
CA THR A 770 32.62 0.19 30.25
C THR A 770 33.33 0.46 28.92
N ALA A 771 32.69 0.22 27.78
CA ALA A 771 33.20 0.63 26.46
C ALA A 771 33.00 2.14 26.17
N LEU A 772 32.14 2.82 26.92
CA LEU A 772 31.97 4.28 26.84
C LEU A 772 33.20 5.01 27.40
N HIS A 773 33.42 6.24 26.92
CA HIS A 773 34.51 7.10 27.38
C HIS A 773 34.39 7.38 28.89
N PRO A 774 35.50 7.31 29.68
CA PRO A 774 35.46 7.34 31.16
C PRO A 774 35.13 8.71 31.80
N GLN A 775 34.72 9.71 31.01
CA GLN A 775 34.53 11.10 31.47
C GLN A 775 33.06 11.49 31.71
N LEU A 776 32.21 10.54 32.13
CA LEU A 776 30.83 10.87 32.45
C LEU A 776 30.74 11.80 33.67
N THR A 777 29.99 12.89 33.53
CA THR A 777 29.70 13.83 34.62
C THR A 777 28.44 13.47 35.38
N SER A 778 27.50 12.77 34.73
CA SER A 778 26.22 12.36 35.28
C SER A 778 25.87 10.93 34.88
N LEU A 779 25.47 10.12 35.86
CA LEU A 779 24.99 8.75 35.65
C LEU A 779 23.68 8.56 36.41
N ALA A 780 22.62 8.15 35.71
CA ALA A 780 21.36 7.77 36.31
C ALA A 780 21.05 6.31 35.99
N TRP A 781 20.77 5.51 37.00
CA TRP A 781 20.32 4.13 36.89
C TRP A 781 19.02 4.02 37.68
N THR A 782 17.89 3.90 37.00
CA THR A 782 16.55 4.05 37.60
C THR A 782 15.60 2.96 37.12
N LYS A 783 14.50 2.74 37.83
CA LYS A 783 13.44 1.79 37.42
C LYS A 783 13.93 0.38 37.10
N SER A 784 15.06 -0.05 37.69
CA SER A 784 15.67 -1.35 37.42
C SER A 784 15.40 -2.37 38.50
N GLY A 785 15.42 -3.65 38.11
CA GLY A 785 15.52 -4.77 39.07
C GLY A 785 16.87 -4.81 39.78
N PRO A 786 17.07 -5.73 40.73
CA PRO A 786 18.31 -5.85 41.48
C PRO A 786 19.50 -5.99 40.51
N VAL A 787 20.52 -5.17 40.69
CA VAL A 787 21.76 -5.24 39.90
C VAL A 787 22.80 -5.96 40.75
N ARG A 788 23.56 -6.88 40.16
CA ARG A 788 24.62 -7.57 40.91
C ARG A 788 25.72 -6.57 41.26
N ASP A 789 26.28 -6.69 42.46
CA ASP A 789 27.33 -5.81 42.99
C ASP A 789 28.50 -5.63 42.01
N GLU A 790 28.86 -6.67 41.26
CA GLU A 790 29.98 -6.62 40.31
C GLU A 790 29.77 -5.59 39.18
N VAL A 791 28.53 -5.33 38.78
CA VAL A 791 28.21 -4.35 37.72
C VAL A 791 28.32 -2.94 38.28
N LEU A 792 27.74 -2.70 39.46
CA LEU A 792 27.84 -1.41 40.16
C LEU A 792 29.31 -1.04 40.40
N GLU A 793 30.10 -1.97 40.93
CA GLU A 793 31.53 -1.74 41.16
C GLU A 793 32.30 -1.47 39.86
N ALA A 794 32.04 -2.25 38.79
CA ALA A 794 32.74 -2.07 37.52
C ALA A 794 32.42 -0.71 36.88
N VAL A 795 31.16 -0.29 36.91
CA VAL A 795 30.72 1.01 36.38
C VAL A 795 31.33 2.16 37.20
N LEU A 796 31.29 2.07 38.53
CA LEU A 796 31.86 3.10 39.40
C LEU A 796 33.38 3.17 39.34
N ARG A 797 34.10 2.06 39.19
CA ARG A 797 35.56 2.09 39.03
C ARG A 797 35.99 2.73 37.71
N HIS A 798 35.18 2.57 36.66
CA HIS A 798 35.49 3.10 35.33
C HIS A 798 35.13 4.59 35.20
N HIS A 799 33.92 4.98 35.64
CA HIS A 799 33.40 6.35 35.47
C HIS A 799 33.46 7.21 36.73
N GLY A 800 33.62 6.62 37.93
CA GLY A 800 33.43 7.31 39.20
C GLY A 800 34.29 8.56 39.41
N SER A 801 35.54 8.55 38.92
CA SER A 801 36.47 9.67 39.16
C SER A 801 36.03 10.99 38.51
N SER A 802 35.21 10.94 37.45
CA SER A 802 34.69 12.10 36.71
C SER A 802 33.25 12.48 37.10
N LEU A 803 32.52 11.60 37.80
CA LEU A 803 31.13 11.83 38.19
C LEU A 803 30.97 12.99 39.18
N ARG A 804 29.99 13.84 38.88
CA ARG A 804 29.46 14.89 39.77
C ARG A 804 28.03 14.58 40.23
N HIS A 805 27.27 13.88 39.38
CA HIS A 805 25.88 13.50 39.63
C HIS A 805 25.73 11.99 39.49
N LEU A 806 25.18 11.35 40.52
CA LEU A 806 24.87 9.92 40.51
C LEU A 806 23.45 9.72 41.02
N GLU A 807 22.62 9.08 40.21
CA GLU A 807 21.32 8.57 40.61
C GLU A 807 21.31 7.05 40.44
N TRP A 808 21.00 6.33 41.51
CA TRP A 808 20.96 4.87 41.51
C TRP A 808 19.79 4.38 42.36
N THR A 809 18.65 4.13 41.71
CA THR A 809 17.38 3.77 42.35
C THR A 809 16.74 2.55 41.68
N THR A 810 16.10 1.71 42.49
CA THR A 810 15.32 0.54 42.06
C THR A 810 13.84 0.71 42.44
N THR A 811 12.93 0.18 41.63
CA THR A 811 11.47 0.31 41.83
C THR A 811 10.76 -1.03 41.98
N GLU A 812 11.49 -2.14 42.15
CA GLU A 812 10.91 -3.47 42.40
C GLU A 812 10.52 -3.66 43.88
N LEU A 813 9.67 -4.66 44.17
CA LEU A 813 9.15 -4.93 45.53
C LEU A 813 10.23 -5.27 46.58
N LYS A 814 11.43 -5.67 46.15
CA LYS A 814 12.58 -5.95 47.02
C LYS A 814 13.76 -5.11 46.53
N TRP A 815 14.11 -4.06 47.27
CA TRP A 815 15.18 -3.15 46.87
C TRP A 815 16.55 -3.79 47.09
N SER A 816 17.49 -3.48 46.21
CA SER A 816 18.92 -3.59 46.50
C SER A 816 19.39 -2.22 47.03
N SER A 817 19.35 -2.02 48.35
CA SER A 817 19.98 -0.83 48.95
C SER A 817 21.50 -0.97 48.98
N PHE A 818 22.20 0.17 48.96
CA PHE A 818 23.66 0.17 49.11
C PHE A 818 24.02 -0.29 50.51
N SER A 819 24.92 -1.27 50.62
CA SER A 819 25.56 -1.59 51.89
C SER A 819 26.45 -0.44 52.37
N VAL A 820 26.73 -0.41 53.67
CA VAL A 820 27.63 0.59 54.28
C VAL A 820 29.01 0.58 53.60
N GLU A 821 29.52 -0.61 53.27
CA GLU A 821 30.79 -0.81 52.57
C GLU A 821 30.76 -0.28 51.13
N GLN A 822 29.63 -0.42 50.43
CA GLN A 822 29.44 0.13 49.09
C GLN A 822 29.42 1.66 49.11
N ILE A 823 28.81 2.28 50.11
CA ILE A 823 28.84 3.75 50.29
C ILE A 823 30.27 4.25 50.54
N ARG A 824 31.05 3.55 51.38
CA ARG A 824 32.47 3.88 51.59
C ARG A 824 33.28 3.72 50.30
N SER A 825 33.00 2.67 49.53
CA SER A 825 33.65 2.40 48.26
C SER A 825 33.29 3.45 47.20
N LEU A 826 32.04 3.92 47.20
CA LEU A 826 31.58 5.04 46.38
C LEU A 826 32.37 6.32 46.71
N GLY A 827 32.61 6.62 47.98
CA GLY A 827 33.47 7.73 48.40
C GLY A 827 34.91 7.65 47.87
N LYS A 828 35.45 6.43 47.76
CA LYS A 828 36.78 6.18 47.21
C LYS A 828 36.82 6.32 45.68
N TRP A 829 35.80 5.83 44.98
CA TRP A 829 35.77 5.79 43.52
C TRP A 829 35.23 7.08 42.89
N ALA A 830 34.32 7.77 43.57
CA ALA A 830 33.71 9.03 43.13
C ALA A 830 33.85 10.14 44.20
N PRO A 831 35.08 10.51 44.61
CA PRO A 831 35.30 11.54 45.64
C PRO A 831 34.82 12.94 45.20
N GLY A 832 34.54 13.10 43.90
CA GLY A 832 34.12 14.33 43.26
C GLY A 832 32.62 14.61 43.30
N LEU A 833 31.81 13.71 43.85
CA LEU A 833 30.36 13.73 43.74
C LEU A 833 29.73 14.89 44.50
N THR A 834 28.90 15.69 43.84
CA THR A 834 28.16 16.83 44.42
C THR A 834 26.69 16.51 44.63
N ASN A 835 26.11 15.65 43.79
CA ASN A 835 24.72 15.24 43.84
C ASN A 835 24.59 13.71 43.86
N LEU A 836 23.86 13.17 44.84
CA LEU A 836 23.61 11.74 44.99
C LEU A 836 22.12 11.47 45.18
N THR A 837 21.57 10.53 44.42
CA THR A 837 20.21 10.01 44.59
C THR A 837 20.28 8.50 44.77
N VAL A 838 19.84 7.95 45.90
CA VAL A 838 19.97 6.52 46.22
C VAL A 838 18.78 5.95 46.99
N ASN A 839 18.61 4.63 46.91
CA ASN A 839 17.71 3.88 47.79
C ASN A 839 18.44 3.47 49.07
N LEU A 840 17.83 3.73 50.23
CA LEU A 840 18.32 3.25 51.53
C LEU A 840 17.19 2.52 52.28
N ASP A 841 17.50 1.32 52.78
CA ASP A 841 16.54 0.51 53.51
C ASP A 841 16.61 0.79 55.01
N ARG A 842 15.46 0.71 55.68
CA ARG A 842 15.42 0.70 57.15
C ARG A 842 16.08 -0.56 57.69
N VAL A 843 16.90 -0.39 58.72
CA VAL A 843 17.56 -1.50 59.42
C VAL A 843 16.82 -1.73 60.74
N ASP A 844 16.29 -2.93 60.93
CA ASP A 844 15.54 -3.33 62.14
C ASP A 844 14.39 -2.37 62.51
N GLY A 845 13.65 -1.88 61.51
CA GLY A 845 12.53 -0.94 61.69
C GLY A 845 12.93 0.52 61.98
N THR A 846 14.22 0.81 62.14
CA THR A 846 14.76 2.16 62.38
C THR A 846 15.27 2.84 61.11
N TRP A 847 15.42 4.18 61.14
CA TRP A 847 16.03 4.92 60.04
C TRP A 847 17.47 4.46 59.77
N PRO A 848 17.98 4.54 58.52
CA PRO A 848 19.26 3.97 58.10
C PRO A 848 20.49 4.73 58.62
N TRP A 849 20.60 4.94 59.93
CA TRP A 849 21.60 5.79 60.58
C TRP A 849 23.06 5.44 60.20
N LYS A 850 23.38 4.15 60.11
CA LYS A 850 24.73 3.68 59.72
C LYS A 850 25.08 4.05 58.27
N HIS A 851 24.11 3.97 57.36
CA HIS A 851 24.28 4.37 55.96
C HIS A 851 24.40 5.90 55.84
N LEU A 852 23.54 6.65 56.53
CA LEU A 852 23.60 8.12 56.56
C LEU A 852 24.96 8.62 57.06
N LYS A 853 25.47 8.03 58.15
CA LYS A 853 26.80 8.34 58.67
C LYS A 853 27.90 8.03 57.64
N ALA A 854 27.83 6.87 56.98
CA ALA A 854 28.80 6.52 55.95
C ALA A 854 28.76 7.46 54.74
N VAL A 855 27.59 7.93 54.30
CA VAL A 855 27.45 8.95 53.24
C VAL A 855 28.13 10.24 53.67
N ALA A 856 27.87 10.70 54.89
CA ALA A 856 28.43 11.92 55.45
C ALA A 856 29.97 11.87 55.56
N GLU A 857 30.52 10.74 55.98
CA GLU A 857 31.97 10.55 56.16
C GLU A 857 32.72 10.33 54.83
N SER A 858 32.10 9.63 53.88
CA SER A 858 32.81 9.12 52.70
C SER A 858 32.77 10.05 51.48
N LEU A 859 31.82 10.99 51.41
CA LEU A 859 31.60 11.84 50.24
C LEU A 859 31.81 13.32 50.57
N PRO A 860 33.06 13.83 50.51
CA PRO A 860 33.40 15.13 51.07
C PRO A 860 32.81 16.32 50.30
N LYS A 861 32.56 16.18 48.99
CA LYS A 861 32.03 17.24 48.11
C LYS A 861 30.51 17.21 47.91
N LEU A 862 29.82 16.27 48.56
CA LEU A 862 28.38 16.11 48.40
C LEU A 862 27.62 17.28 49.03
N ILE A 863 26.82 17.98 48.23
CA ILE A 863 26.01 19.14 48.63
C ILE A 863 24.50 18.89 48.48
N ASN A 864 24.11 18.01 47.56
CA ASN A 864 22.72 17.65 47.30
C ASN A 864 22.53 16.12 47.44
N LEU A 865 21.57 15.69 48.25
CA LEU A 865 21.31 14.28 48.50
C LEU A 865 19.81 13.97 48.43
N THR A 866 19.41 13.00 47.62
CA THR A 866 18.04 12.49 47.58
C THR A 866 18.03 11.03 48.04
N ILE A 867 17.19 10.70 49.01
CA ILE A 867 17.09 9.35 49.57
C ILE A 867 15.67 8.84 49.41
N TYR A 868 15.53 7.72 48.71
CA TYR A 868 14.28 6.95 48.67
C TYR A 868 14.29 5.93 49.80
N LEU A 869 13.23 5.93 50.63
CA LEU A 869 13.13 5.12 51.85
C LEU A 869 12.08 4.00 51.69
N ASP A 870 12.48 2.78 52.01
CA ASP A 870 11.63 1.59 51.83
C ASP A 870 10.51 1.55 52.89
N MET A 871 9.31 1.25 52.41
CA MET A 871 8.07 1.10 53.18
C MET A 871 7.66 -0.36 53.39
N TYR A 872 8.26 -1.30 52.65
CA TYR A 872 7.89 -2.71 52.69
C TYR A 872 8.45 -3.41 53.94
N ASP A 873 7.67 -4.28 54.58
CA ASP A 873 8.13 -5.14 55.68
C ASP A 873 7.73 -6.59 55.40
N GLU A 874 8.73 -7.48 55.26
CA GLU A 874 8.52 -8.91 55.04
C GLU A 874 7.74 -9.57 56.21
N ALA A 875 7.74 -8.98 57.41
CA ALA A 875 7.01 -9.48 58.58
C ALA A 875 5.50 -9.14 58.56
N SER A 876 5.04 -8.29 57.65
CA SER A 876 3.62 -7.93 57.53
C SER A 876 2.85 -9.02 56.77
N ASN A 877 2.18 -9.93 57.51
CA ASN A 877 1.29 -10.93 56.92
C ASN A 877 0.17 -10.23 56.13
N PHE A 878 0.24 -10.30 54.80
CA PHE A 878 -0.71 -9.67 53.89
C PHE A 878 -1.97 -10.53 53.76
N GLU A 879 -3.07 -10.15 54.41
CA GLU A 879 -4.39 -10.75 54.17
C GLU A 879 -5.05 -10.11 52.92
N PRO A 880 -5.37 -10.88 51.86
CA PRO A 880 -5.82 -10.33 50.57
C PRO A 880 -7.20 -9.65 50.55
N ASP A 881 -7.95 -9.71 51.66
CA ASP A 881 -9.40 -9.43 51.70
C ASP A 881 -9.81 -8.16 52.48
N ASN A 882 -8.88 -7.42 53.09
CA ASN A 882 -9.19 -6.15 53.75
C ASN A 882 -8.82 -4.94 52.86
N GLU A 883 -9.80 -4.09 52.53
CA GLU A 883 -9.67 -2.94 51.63
C GLU A 883 -8.98 -1.70 52.25
N GLU A 884 -8.54 -1.75 53.52
CA GLU A 884 -7.77 -0.66 54.14
C GLU A 884 -6.26 -0.97 54.18
N PHE A 885 -5.49 -0.29 53.31
CA PHE A 885 -4.03 -0.29 53.31
C PHE A 885 -3.47 0.43 54.55
N ARG A 886 -2.89 -0.31 55.50
CA ARG A 886 -2.05 0.27 56.56
C ARG A 886 -0.57 0.12 56.18
N PRO A 887 0.23 1.19 56.08
CA PRO A 887 1.67 1.05 55.91
C PRO A 887 2.27 0.29 57.11
N ALA A 888 3.06 -0.75 56.84
CA ALA A 888 3.67 -1.58 57.89
C ALA A 888 4.72 -0.82 58.73
N LYS A 889 5.33 0.23 58.16
CA LYS A 889 6.36 1.09 58.80
C LYS A 889 5.83 2.52 59.00
N PRO A 890 6.22 3.24 60.09
CA PRO A 890 5.76 4.60 60.37
C PRO A 890 5.99 5.56 59.17
N PRO A 891 5.07 6.49 58.88
CA PRO A 891 5.26 7.46 57.80
C PRO A 891 6.48 8.37 58.08
N LEU A 892 7.11 8.84 57.01
CA LEU A 892 8.13 9.88 57.07
C LEU A 892 7.47 11.17 57.59
N THR A 893 8.00 11.70 58.70
CA THR A 893 7.57 12.97 59.28
C THR A 893 8.66 14.02 59.14
N LYS A 894 8.27 15.29 59.26
CA LYS A 894 9.12 16.46 59.21
C LYS A 894 10.18 16.42 60.28
N GLU A 895 9.82 16.01 61.50
CA GLU A 895 10.73 15.90 62.63
C GLU A 895 11.79 14.82 62.38
N ALA A 896 11.37 13.63 61.93
CA ALA A 896 12.30 12.55 61.59
C ALA A 896 13.26 12.94 60.47
N SER A 897 12.76 13.66 59.46
CA SER A 897 13.57 14.18 58.35
C SER A 897 14.59 15.23 58.81
N LEU A 898 14.18 16.10 59.74
CA LEU A 898 15.05 17.11 60.35
C LEU A 898 16.15 16.46 61.19
N ASP A 899 15.83 15.41 61.96
CA ASP A 899 16.81 14.65 62.75
C ASP A 899 17.82 13.95 61.84
N MET A 900 17.36 13.30 60.77
CA MET A 900 18.24 12.71 59.75
C MET A 900 19.14 13.74 59.08
N PHE A 901 18.60 14.92 58.74
CA PHE A 901 19.37 16.02 58.15
C PHE A 901 20.45 16.56 59.09
N ASN A 902 20.10 16.75 60.37
CA ASN A 902 21.03 17.22 61.39
C ASN A 902 22.18 16.24 61.60
N ILE A 903 21.88 14.93 61.65
CA ILE A 903 22.89 13.89 61.78
C ILE A 903 23.81 13.83 60.56
N LEU A 904 23.25 13.92 59.35
CA LEU A 904 24.04 13.97 58.11
C LEU A 904 25.02 15.14 58.12
N ASN A 905 24.58 16.34 58.51
CA ASN A 905 25.45 17.52 58.59
C ASN A 905 26.39 17.52 59.79
N LEU A 906 26.07 16.82 60.88
CA LEU A 906 26.94 16.67 62.04
C LEU A 906 28.18 15.81 61.73
N PHE A 907 27.99 14.71 60.99
CA PHE A 907 29.08 13.78 60.62
C PHE A 907 29.69 14.07 59.24
N LYS A 908 29.27 15.15 58.57
CA LYS A 908 29.73 15.49 57.22
C LYS A 908 31.22 15.83 57.22
N ALA A 909 32.01 15.03 56.53
CA ALA A 909 33.36 15.41 56.15
C ALA A 909 33.29 16.39 54.97
N GLY A 910 34.00 17.51 55.00
CA GLY A 910 34.03 18.48 53.90
C GLY A 910 32.84 19.46 53.86
N ASP A 911 32.30 19.71 52.66
CA ASP A 911 31.25 20.71 52.44
C ASP A 911 29.93 20.27 53.08
N LYS A 912 29.22 21.21 53.73
CA LYS A 912 27.91 20.94 54.33
C LYS A 912 26.87 20.65 53.26
N LEU A 913 25.95 19.73 53.55
CA LEU A 913 24.81 19.44 52.69
C LEU A 913 23.85 20.63 52.70
N GLN A 914 23.59 21.18 51.51
CA GLN A 914 22.72 22.33 51.32
C GLN A 914 21.26 21.91 51.15
N HIS A 915 21.03 20.81 50.43
CA HIS A 915 19.70 20.26 50.18
C HIS A 915 19.70 18.75 50.36
N VAL A 916 18.80 18.24 51.19
CA VAL A 916 18.53 16.80 51.35
C VAL A 916 17.05 16.54 51.19
N GLU A 917 16.68 15.69 50.24
CA GLU A 917 15.30 15.32 49.98
C GLU A 917 15.08 13.86 50.35
N PHE A 918 14.15 13.61 51.27
CA PHE A 918 13.72 12.29 51.65
C PHE A 918 12.40 11.97 50.96
N ARG A 919 12.35 10.87 50.21
CA ARG A 919 11.16 10.43 49.47
C ARG A 919 10.65 9.10 50.00
N GLN A 920 9.32 8.97 50.07
CA GLN A 920 8.61 7.78 50.53
C GLN A 920 7.41 7.50 49.61
N GLY A 921 7.32 6.29 49.04
CA GLY A 921 6.12 5.81 48.36
C GLY A 921 6.12 5.79 46.81
N ASP A 922 7.26 5.95 46.14
CA ASP A 922 7.36 5.85 44.68
C ASP A 922 7.31 4.39 44.17
N TRP A 923 6.12 3.77 44.17
CA TRP A 923 5.89 2.43 43.62
C TRP A 923 5.15 2.51 42.28
N GLU A 924 5.85 2.48 41.16
CA GLU A 924 5.25 2.23 39.84
C GLU A 924 5.21 0.71 39.59
N GLY A 925 4.08 0.07 39.89
CA GLY A 925 3.77 -1.27 39.40
C GLY A 925 3.36 -1.22 37.93
N TYR A 926 3.85 -2.17 37.12
CA TYR A 926 3.53 -2.28 35.69
C TYR A 926 2.02 -2.44 35.46
N VAL A 927 1.37 -1.41 34.90
CA VAL A 927 0.01 -1.50 34.35
C VAL A 927 0.15 -1.90 32.89
N GLY A 928 0.10 -3.20 32.62
CA GLY A 928 0.12 -3.74 31.27
C GLY A 928 -0.68 -5.03 31.25
N GLU A 929 -1.74 -5.04 30.44
CA GLU A 929 -2.75 -6.08 30.28
C GLU A 929 -2.18 -7.51 30.20
N TYR A 930 -2.02 -8.18 31.34
CA TYR A 930 -2.10 -9.64 31.42
C TYR A 930 -3.13 -9.98 32.48
N LYS A 931 -4.11 -10.76 32.05
CA LYS A 931 -5.19 -11.39 32.83
C LYS A 931 -4.92 -11.39 34.33
N LYS A 932 -5.89 -10.85 35.07
CA LYS A 932 -6.24 -11.25 36.45
C LYS A 932 -6.03 -12.75 36.60
N TRP A 933 -4.86 -13.14 37.10
CA TRP A 933 -4.67 -14.40 37.80
C TRP A 933 -4.48 -14.01 39.26
N GLU A 934 -5.24 -14.70 40.09
CA GLU A 934 -5.47 -14.49 41.52
C GLU A 934 -4.19 -14.07 42.29
N GLY A 935 -4.28 -12.96 43.04
CA GLY A 935 -3.52 -12.83 44.29
C GLY A 935 -2.44 -11.74 44.44
N ARG A 936 -2.23 -10.78 43.52
CA ARG A 936 -1.29 -9.66 43.79
C ARG A 936 -1.90 -8.28 43.46
N ARG A 937 -2.34 -7.56 44.50
CA ARG A 937 -2.74 -6.13 44.42
C ARG A 937 -1.54 -5.23 44.77
N VAL A 938 -1.44 -4.08 44.09
CA VAL A 938 -0.35 -3.10 44.21
C VAL A 938 -0.43 -2.33 45.53
N ILE A 939 0.71 -2.08 46.19
CA ILE A 939 0.82 -1.19 47.35
C ILE A 939 0.71 0.26 46.85
N GLN A 940 -0.48 0.87 46.93
CA GLN A 940 -0.64 2.32 46.71
C GLN A 940 -0.65 3.03 48.07
N GLY A 941 0.42 3.75 48.37
CA GLY A 941 0.48 4.74 49.46
C GLY A 941 0.64 6.16 48.90
N PRO A 942 0.33 7.22 49.67
CA PRO A 942 0.60 8.58 49.23
C PRO A 942 2.10 8.77 49.01
N LYS A 943 2.49 9.32 47.86
CA LYS A 943 3.87 9.76 47.59
C LYS A 943 4.16 10.97 48.48
N LYS A 944 4.96 10.76 49.52
CA LYS A 944 5.38 11.80 50.45
C LYS A 944 6.83 12.14 50.19
N TRP A 945 7.15 13.42 50.25
CA TRP A 945 8.53 13.87 50.26
C TRP A 945 8.72 14.93 51.33
N THR A 946 9.92 14.95 51.90
CA THR A 946 10.36 15.98 52.82
C THR A 946 11.68 16.54 52.34
N LYS A 947 11.71 17.83 52.01
CA LYS A 947 12.90 18.52 51.52
C LYS A 947 13.47 19.36 52.64
N CYS A 948 14.66 19.02 53.10
CA CYS A 948 15.41 19.72 54.12
C CYS A 948 16.56 20.51 53.51
N GLY A 949 16.88 21.67 54.08
CA GLY A 949 18.00 22.49 53.61
C GLY A 949 18.51 23.46 54.67
N LEU A 950 19.61 24.14 54.33
CA LEU A 950 20.17 25.21 55.18
C LEU A 950 19.72 26.58 54.65
N GLU A 951 18.86 27.27 55.40
CA GLU A 951 18.48 28.66 55.09
C GLU A 951 19.31 29.66 55.88
N ILE A 952 19.66 30.79 55.23
CA ILE A 952 20.30 31.92 55.89
C ILE A 952 19.21 32.76 56.56
N GLN A 953 18.99 32.55 57.86
CA GLN A 953 18.16 33.42 58.66
C GLN A 953 19.03 34.21 59.64
N ARG A 954 19.01 35.55 59.53
CA ARG A 954 19.75 36.47 60.43
C ARG A 954 21.24 36.10 60.61
N ARG A 955 21.94 35.77 59.51
CA ARG A 955 23.37 35.37 59.46
C ARG A 955 23.71 34.05 60.17
N VAL A 956 22.72 33.23 60.55
CA VAL A 956 22.92 31.85 61.06
C VAL A 956 22.26 30.88 60.08
N LEU A 957 22.99 29.83 59.68
CA LEU A 957 22.43 28.74 58.87
C LEU A 957 21.51 27.89 59.76
N LYS A 958 20.20 27.95 59.53
CA LYS A 958 19.22 27.14 60.26
C LYS A 958 18.70 26.02 59.35
N PRO A 959 18.67 24.77 59.83
CA PRO A 959 18.05 23.68 59.09
C PRO A 959 16.53 23.89 59.05
N THR A 960 15.95 23.89 57.85
CA THR A 960 14.50 23.93 57.62
C THR A 960 14.10 22.70 56.82
N CYS A 961 12.87 22.21 57.01
CA CYS A 961 12.31 21.12 56.22
C CYS A 961 10.89 21.48 55.78
N GLU A 962 10.57 21.20 54.54
CA GLU A 962 9.24 21.35 53.95
C GLU A 962 8.72 19.96 53.57
N GLU A 963 7.46 19.69 53.87
CA GLU A 963 6.79 18.45 53.48
C GLU A 963 5.85 18.74 52.32
N GLY A 964 5.76 17.80 51.39
CA GLY A 964 4.78 17.83 50.32
C GLY A 964 4.22 16.45 50.01
N HIS A 965 3.10 16.46 49.28
CA HIS A 965 2.43 15.28 48.78
C HIS A 965 2.18 15.48 47.28
N GLU A 966 2.53 14.51 46.45
CA GLU A 966 2.14 14.52 45.04
C GLU A 966 0.66 14.09 44.96
N SER A 967 -0.24 15.02 44.69
CA SER A 967 -1.60 14.69 44.23
C SER A 967 -1.51 14.20 42.78
N LYS A 968 -2.14 13.05 42.47
CA LYS A 968 -2.19 12.47 41.12
C LYS A 968 -2.40 13.57 40.05
N VAL A 969 -1.46 13.65 39.11
CA VAL A 969 -1.69 14.18 37.75
C VAL A 969 -1.81 12.98 36.83
#